data_AF-A0A660S9M3-F1
#
_entry.id   AF-A0A660S9M3-F1
#
_cell.length_a   1.000
_cell.length_b   1.000
_cell.length_c   1.000
_cell.angle_alpha   90.00
_cell.angle_beta   90.00
_cell.angle_gamma   90.00
#
_symmetry.space_group_name_H-M   'P 1'
#
loop_
_entity.id
_entity.type
_entity.pdbx_description
1 polymer ?
#
loop_
_entity_poly.entity_id
_entity_poly.type
_entity_poly.pdbx_seq_one_letter_code
_entity_poly.pdbx_strand_id
1 'polypeptide(L)'
;MKKILTLFVILFAICELSGETYIREVKGFTGTPISNGVLSFDDFSLSMQPARPILPVKNSLLLLKPFAKRIKVRVIKADYTTYKLDNIRIALPPASGKINLYKWKTEKKVFLHTNAFYPENIVVLNGDGYYRKYRYVSLSIFPMQYNPVTHELRVYKNIEYEVTFDTPVSYSDKEKTLLNDNVGKDRAKLLFDNWNDFADFYTPSENTKALCDLLILTTPSLKSLMDTLVNWKQSIGVSSKVVAIDSIIANVSGTDTPEKIRNFLISTYPSSQWGYKWLLIVGDVDSIPMRKLFPDSTNHATSGSGDDYNPPSDFYYAELTGNFDADGDGYFGEYGQDSTEFIPEIAVGRIPYDYSTIVFNVLTRMFDFEGNTDINYKQNFIFMGAISNYANEDNNGYSRTDGGALGEDLLQNVLGGWNYYRMNEQSGIHPSTYTCEAALNKTNVTNIWNSNSFGLATWWAHGSATGAFRKYWSSDDGDSIPESGEMTWTTFIDTGSAKNIYNYPSVLFSCSCNNAWVGNSNNLIRTLLRWTSISVVGANRVSWYTIGWNTHTDGGNASIDYHFLEGIVSSNYNIGDALNYSLAKYYNNYFWWGWQSAQNIYDFNLYGDPSLFYFGKTQGIPVKSIRSNRYTSLDIQRKYTKFGMVLSIAGNRSDKILNLVDVSGRRCNSIRGIYNGRNTKYFIRNADFEKSGVYFASITGNGARPIKLFVIK
;
A
#
# COMPACT_ATOMS: atom_id res chain seq x y z
N MET A 1 -45.19 24.27 -55.84
CA MET A 1 -44.25 24.73 -54.81
C MET A 1 -43.85 23.54 -53.94
N LYS A 2 -42.66 22.98 -54.18
CA LYS A 2 -42.07 21.87 -53.42
C LYS A 2 -41.32 22.45 -52.21
N LYS A 3 -41.63 21.98 -51.00
CA LYS A 3 -40.87 22.32 -49.78
C LYS A 3 -39.60 21.48 -49.74
N ILE A 4 -38.46 22.17 -49.67
CA ILE A 4 -37.11 21.59 -49.55
C ILE A 4 -36.90 21.19 -48.10
N LEU A 5 -36.52 19.93 -47.89
CA LEU A 5 -36.10 19.33 -46.63
C LEU A 5 -34.59 19.55 -46.51
N THR A 6 -34.15 20.40 -45.58
CA THR A 6 -32.72 20.65 -45.32
C THR A 6 -32.19 19.55 -44.40
N LEU A 7 -31.47 18.59 -44.99
CA LEU A 7 -30.70 17.56 -44.28
C LEU A 7 -29.37 18.18 -43.83
N PHE A 8 -29.17 18.36 -42.52
CA PHE A 8 -27.84 18.70 -41.98
C PHE A 8 -26.97 17.45 -42.01
N VAL A 9 -26.14 17.32 -43.05
CA VAL A 9 -25.02 16.40 -43.07
C VAL A 9 -23.87 17.09 -42.34
N ILE A 10 -23.59 16.65 -41.11
CA ILE A 10 -22.38 17.03 -40.39
C ILE A 10 -21.23 16.27 -41.07
N LEU A 11 -20.47 16.98 -41.90
CA LEU A 11 -19.25 16.48 -42.52
C LEU A 11 -18.21 16.30 -41.40
N PHE A 12 -17.92 15.05 -41.02
CA PHE A 12 -16.71 14.75 -40.26
C PHE A 12 -15.50 15.02 -41.15
N ALA A 13 -14.68 15.99 -40.78
CA ALA A 13 -13.37 16.17 -41.39
C ALA A 13 -12.54 14.92 -41.06
N ILE A 14 -12.36 14.03 -42.05
CA ILE A 14 -11.43 12.92 -41.97
C ILE A 14 -10.03 13.53 -42.08
N CYS A 15 -9.44 13.81 -40.92
CA CYS A 15 -8.00 14.00 -40.85
C CYS A 15 -7.40 12.60 -40.99
N GLU A 16 -6.78 12.30 -42.14
CA GLU A 16 -5.99 11.08 -42.31
C GLU A 16 -4.87 11.06 -41.27
N LEU A 17 -5.01 10.18 -40.27
CA LEU A 17 -3.97 9.92 -39.29
C LEU A 17 -2.95 8.98 -39.93
N SER A 18 -1.78 9.50 -40.27
CA SER A 18 -0.60 8.67 -40.46
C SER A 18 -0.18 8.14 -39.07
N GLY A 19 -0.42 6.86 -38.80
CA GLY A 19 -0.04 6.20 -37.56
C GLY A 19 -0.53 4.75 -37.51
N GLU A 20 0.09 3.92 -36.68
CA GLU A 20 -0.41 2.57 -36.42
C GLU A 20 -1.75 2.64 -35.69
N THR A 21 -2.62 1.67 -35.96
CA THR A 21 -4.00 1.66 -35.45
C THR A 21 -4.29 0.36 -34.71
N TYR A 22 -4.89 0.47 -33.53
CA TYR A 22 -5.35 -0.65 -32.72
C TYR A 22 -6.82 -0.43 -32.33
N ILE A 23 -7.71 -1.33 -32.77
CA ILE A 23 -9.15 -1.23 -32.54
C ILE A 23 -9.53 -2.18 -31.40
N ARG A 24 -10.36 -1.69 -30.47
CA ARG A 24 -10.91 -2.48 -29.37
C ARG A 24 -12.41 -2.36 -29.31
N GLU A 25 -13.04 -3.48 -29.02
CA GLU A 25 -14.48 -3.61 -28.84
C GLU A 25 -14.77 -4.07 -27.41
N VAL A 26 -15.66 -3.36 -26.73
CA VAL A 26 -16.13 -3.71 -25.38
C VAL A 26 -17.62 -4.04 -25.47
N LYS A 27 -17.94 -5.31 -25.25
CA LYS A 27 -19.29 -5.89 -25.24
C LYS A 27 -19.75 -6.19 -23.83
N GLY A 28 -21.04 -6.52 -23.69
CA GLY A 28 -21.57 -7.18 -22.49
C GLY A 28 -22.29 -6.25 -21.52
N PHE A 29 -22.57 -5.02 -21.94
CA PHE A 29 -23.34 -4.07 -21.17
C PHE A 29 -24.86 -4.38 -21.28
N THR A 30 -25.28 -5.52 -20.74
CA THR A 30 -26.67 -5.98 -20.81
C THR A 30 -27.28 -6.01 -19.41
N GLY A 31 -28.41 -5.34 -19.22
CA GLY A 31 -29.16 -5.35 -17.96
C GLY A 31 -29.85 -4.02 -17.66
N THR A 32 -30.73 -4.02 -16.64
CA THR A 32 -31.22 -2.79 -15.99
C THR A 32 -30.50 -2.72 -14.64
N PRO A 33 -29.40 -1.98 -14.52
CA PRO A 33 -28.47 -2.17 -13.40
C PRO A 33 -28.87 -1.34 -12.18
N ILE A 34 -30.17 -1.20 -11.89
CA ILE A 34 -30.65 -0.31 -10.83
C ILE A 34 -30.72 -1.08 -9.52
N SER A 35 -29.83 -0.74 -8.59
CA SER A 35 -30.01 -1.04 -7.16
C SER A 35 -29.90 0.25 -6.37
N ASN A 36 -30.98 0.66 -5.69
CA ASN A 36 -31.02 1.84 -4.83
C ASN A 36 -30.53 3.16 -5.48
N GLY A 37 -30.78 3.35 -6.78
CA GLY A 37 -30.38 4.56 -7.51
C GLY A 37 -28.88 4.65 -7.83
N VAL A 38 -28.10 3.59 -7.56
CA VAL A 38 -26.73 3.39 -8.06
C VAL A 38 -26.78 2.37 -9.20
N LEU A 39 -26.08 2.68 -10.28
CA LEU A 39 -25.96 1.79 -11.43
C LEU A 39 -24.66 1.00 -11.27
N SER A 40 -24.69 -0.33 -11.43
CA SER A 40 -23.51 -1.20 -11.31
C SER A 40 -23.46 -2.28 -12.39
N PHE A 41 -22.25 -2.61 -12.86
CA PHE A 41 -21.98 -3.80 -13.66
C PHE A 41 -20.93 -4.65 -12.94
N ASP A 42 -21.04 -5.97 -13.04
CA ASP A 42 -20.00 -6.87 -12.56
C ASP A 42 -18.68 -6.55 -13.26
N ASP A 43 -17.58 -6.51 -12.51
CA ASP A 43 -16.23 -6.13 -12.97
C ASP A 43 -16.06 -4.64 -13.36
N PHE A 44 -16.98 -3.75 -12.98
CA PHE A 44 -16.86 -2.30 -13.18
C PHE A 44 -16.66 -1.60 -11.85
N SER A 45 -15.85 -0.56 -11.87
CA SER A 45 -15.76 0.39 -10.77
C SER A 45 -16.84 1.45 -10.87
N LEU A 46 -16.94 2.34 -9.88
CA LEU A 46 -17.89 3.45 -9.87
C LEU A 46 -17.15 4.78 -10.04
N SER A 47 -17.70 5.67 -10.87
CA SER A 47 -17.18 7.02 -11.04
C SER A 47 -17.52 7.87 -9.81
N MET A 48 -16.50 8.33 -9.11
CA MET A 48 -16.64 9.07 -7.86
C MET A 48 -16.35 10.57 -8.02
N GLN A 49 -16.64 11.17 -9.18
CA GLN A 49 -16.47 12.60 -9.38
C GLN A 49 -17.51 13.38 -8.56
N PRO A 50 -17.10 14.22 -7.58
CA PRO A 50 -18.04 14.95 -6.75
C PRO A 50 -19.02 15.78 -7.58
N ALA A 51 -20.27 15.83 -7.12
CA ALA A 51 -21.35 16.57 -7.79
C ALA A 51 -21.72 16.04 -9.19
N ARG A 52 -21.30 14.81 -9.54
CA ARG A 52 -21.74 14.08 -10.73
C ARG A 52 -22.46 12.78 -10.35
N PRO A 53 -23.26 12.20 -11.25
CA PRO A 53 -23.87 10.90 -11.03
C PRO A 53 -22.82 9.81 -10.84
N ILE A 54 -23.11 8.86 -9.95
CA ILE A 54 -22.29 7.66 -9.77
C ILE A 54 -22.65 6.69 -10.89
N LEU A 55 -21.72 6.47 -11.83
CA LEU A 55 -21.90 5.61 -12.99
C LEU A 55 -20.84 4.50 -13.00
N PRO A 56 -21.16 3.31 -13.53
CA PRO A 56 -20.14 2.30 -13.80
C PRO A 56 -19.07 2.83 -14.74
N VAL A 57 -17.83 2.44 -14.50
CA VAL A 57 -16.69 2.75 -15.35
C VAL A 57 -15.76 1.54 -15.38
N LYS A 58 -15.34 1.15 -16.58
CA LYS A 58 -14.25 0.18 -16.76
C LYS A 58 -12.99 0.96 -17.09
N ASN A 59 -12.05 0.93 -16.18
CA ASN A 59 -10.73 1.48 -16.42
C ASN A 59 -9.84 0.40 -17.02
N SER A 60 -9.05 0.77 -18.02
CA SER A 60 -8.27 -0.15 -18.82
C SER A 60 -6.87 0.42 -19.05
N LEU A 61 -5.86 -0.37 -18.73
CA LEU A 61 -4.49 -0.11 -19.14
C LEU A 61 -4.18 -0.95 -20.36
N LEU A 62 -3.92 -0.29 -21.49
CA LEU A 62 -3.58 -0.96 -22.75
C LEU A 62 -2.09 -0.82 -23.02
N LEU A 63 -1.43 -1.96 -23.14
CA LEU A 63 -0.06 -2.09 -23.64
C LEU A 63 -0.01 -1.63 -25.10
N LEU A 64 0.99 -0.81 -25.43
CA LEU A 64 1.29 -0.36 -26.79
C LEU A 64 2.64 -0.93 -27.23
N LYS A 65 3.04 -0.66 -28.47
CA LYS A 65 4.42 -0.95 -28.90
C LYS A 65 5.45 -0.16 -28.10
N PRO A 66 6.67 -0.68 -27.93
CA PRO A 66 7.74 0.03 -27.24
C PRO A 66 7.91 1.47 -27.73
N PHE A 67 7.94 2.40 -26.77
CA PHE A 67 8.20 3.82 -27.00
C PHE A 67 7.21 4.51 -27.95
N ALA A 68 5.99 3.98 -28.07
CA ALA A 68 4.92 4.61 -28.84
C ALA A 68 4.61 6.05 -28.38
N LYS A 69 4.40 6.95 -29.34
CA LYS A 69 4.15 8.39 -29.15
C LYS A 69 2.90 8.84 -29.90
N ARG A 70 2.47 10.08 -29.64
CA ARG A 70 1.33 10.74 -30.33
C ARG A 70 0.06 9.89 -30.27
N ILE A 71 -0.23 9.37 -29.07
CA ILE A 71 -1.36 8.49 -28.80
C ILE A 71 -2.66 9.30 -28.90
N LYS A 72 -3.64 8.80 -29.63
CA LYS A 72 -4.99 9.39 -29.73
C LYS A 72 -6.04 8.30 -29.64
N VAL A 73 -7.19 8.66 -29.10
CA VAL A 73 -8.33 7.75 -28.95
C VAL A 73 -9.58 8.37 -29.56
N ARG A 74 -10.35 7.57 -30.31
CA ARG A 74 -11.68 7.97 -30.80
C ARG A 74 -12.65 6.81 -30.76
N VAL A 75 -13.91 7.09 -30.47
CA VAL A 75 -15.00 6.12 -30.61
C VAL A 75 -15.32 5.98 -32.11
N ILE A 76 -15.29 4.76 -32.63
CA ILE A 76 -15.65 4.44 -34.02
C ILE A 76 -17.14 4.09 -34.11
N LYS A 77 -17.64 3.31 -33.14
CA LYS A 77 -19.02 2.84 -33.11
C LYS A 77 -19.51 2.70 -31.68
N ALA A 78 -20.75 3.10 -31.42
CA ALA A 78 -21.38 2.95 -30.12
C ALA A 78 -22.88 2.74 -30.27
N ASP A 79 -23.36 1.55 -29.90
CA ASP A 79 -24.78 1.19 -30.00
C ASP A 79 -25.41 1.32 -28.60
N TYR A 80 -26.50 2.07 -28.43
CA TYR A 80 -27.13 2.25 -27.12
C TYR A 80 -28.65 2.10 -27.14
N THR A 81 -29.23 1.93 -25.95
CA THR A 81 -30.67 2.00 -25.69
C THR A 81 -30.92 3.05 -24.62
N THR A 82 -31.99 3.83 -24.79
CA THR A 82 -32.36 4.91 -23.86
C THR A 82 -33.44 4.42 -22.90
N TYR A 83 -33.26 4.73 -21.62
CA TYR A 83 -34.18 4.46 -20.52
C TYR A 83 -34.54 5.78 -19.81
N LYS A 84 -35.66 5.78 -19.07
CA LYS A 84 -35.99 6.86 -18.13
C LYS A 84 -35.53 6.48 -16.72
N LEU A 85 -34.88 7.41 -16.03
CA LEU A 85 -34.40 7.23 -14.68
C LEU A 85 -34.53 8.56 -13.91
N ASP A 86 -35.49 8.63 -13.00
CA ASP A 86 -35.77 9.88 -12.27
C ASP A 86 -34.78 10.11 -11.13
N ASN A 87 -34.30 9.04 -10.50
CA ASN A 87 -33.48 9.09 -9.29
C ASN A 87 -32.13 8.41 -9.52
N ILE A 88 -31.07 9.22 -9.66
CA ILE A 88 -29.69 8.75 -9.66
C ILE A 88 -28.92 9.36 -8.48
N ARG A 89 -28.09 8.56 -7.83
CA ARG A 89 -27.24 9.03 -6.73
C ARG A 89 -26.12 9.91 -7.28
N ILE A 90 -25.90 11.06 -6.63
CA ILE A 90 -24.80 11.98 -6.91
C ILE A 90 -23.66 11.70 -5.94
N ALA A 91 -22.42 11.64 -6.43
CA ALA A 91 -21.24 11.43 -5.61
C ALA A 91 -21.03 12.60 -4.64
N LEU A 92 -20.83 12.26 -3.37
CA LEU A 92 -20.40 13.18 -2.32
C LEU A 92 -18.90 13.46 -2.45
N PRO A 93 -18.42 14.62 -1.99
CA PRO A 93 -16.98 14.85 -1.90
C PRO A 93 -16.39 14.02 -0.75
N PRO A 94 -15.06 13.79 -0.71
CA PRO A 94 -14.42 13.14 0.43
C PRO A 94 -14.67 13.88 1.76
N ALA A 95 -14.35 13.25 2.89
CA ALA A 95 -14.52 13.87 4.20
C ALA A 95 -13.42 14.90 4.48
N SER A 96 -13.70 16.22 4.48
CA SER A 96 -12.67 17.23 4.81
C SER A 96 -13.23 18.51 5.41
N GLY A 97 -12.52 19.07 6.40
CA GLY A 97 -12.73 20.44 6.87
C GLY A 97 -12.30 21.52 5.86
N LYS A 98 -11.62 21.14 4.77
CA LYS A 98 -11.26 22.03 3.65
C LYS A 98 -12.19 21.86 2.45
N ILE A 99 -13.03 20.83 2.42
CA ILE A 99 -13.99 20.66 1.34
C ILE A 99 -15.06 21.70 1.48
N ASN A 100 -15.11 22.57 0.48
CA ASN A 100 -16.13 23.59 0.39
C ASN A 100 -17.45 22.93 0.01
N LEU A 101 -18.22 22.50 1.01
CA LEU A 101 -19.54 21.90 0.82
C LEU A 101 -20.49 22.83 0.06
N TYR A 102 -20.33 24.14 0.21
CA TYR A 102 -21.09 25.11 -0.57
C TYR A 102 -20.74 25.04 -2.07
N LYS A 103 -19.46 24.91 -2.41
CA LYS A 103 -19.00 24.68 -3.79
C LYS A 103 -19.60 23.40 -4.35
N TRP A 104 -19.52 22.29 -3.62
CA TRP A 104 -20.13 21.02 -4.05
C TRP A 104 -21.65 21.16 -4.25
N LYS A 105 -22.38 21.78 -3.30
CA LYS A 105 -23.83 22.03 -3.42
C LYS A 105 -24.15 22.86 -4.67
N THR A 106 -23.33 23.87 -4.95
CA THR A 106 -23.47 24.75 -6.12
C THR A 106 -23.23 23.98 -7.42
N GLU A 107 -22.12 23.24 -7.52
CA GLU A 107 -21.79 22.42 -8.69
C GLU A 107 -22.84 21.34 -8.95
N LYS A 108 -23.33 20.69 -7.89
CA LYS A 108 -24.43 19.71 -7.98
C LYS A 108 -25.67 20.39 -8.55
N LYS A 109 -26.04 21.56 -8.04
CA LYS A 109 -27.19 22.31 -8.53
C LYS A 109 -27.03 22.68 -10.00
N VAL A 110 -25.85 23.17 -10.41
CA VAL A 110 -25.55 23.50 -11.82
C VAL A 110 -25.70 22.27 -12.71
N PHE A 111 -25.08 21.15 -12.33
CA PHE A 111 -25.19 19.90 -13.08
C PHE A 111 -26.67 19.48 -13.26
N LEU A 112 -27.45 19.47 -12.19
CA LEU A 112 -28.86 19.06 -12.23
C LEU A 112 -29.75 19.93 -13.14
N HIS A 113 -29.31 21.14 -13.52
CA HIS A 113 -30.03 22.03 -14.43
C HIS A 113 -29.38 22.10 -15.83
N THR A 114 -28.35 21.31 -16.09
CA THR A 114 -27.65 21.30 -17.38
C THR A 114 -28.21 20.20 -18.28
N ASN A 115 -28.84 20.57 -19.40
CA ASN A 115 -29.41 19.62 -20.36
C ASN A 115 -28.33 19.02 -21.28
N ALA A 116 -27.48 18.19 -20.72
CA ALA A 116 -26.42 17.46 -21.42
C ALA A 116 -26.22 16.07 -20.83
N PHE A 117 -25.72 15.13 -21.64
CA PHE A 117 -25.34 13.80 -21.17
C PHE A 117 -23.99 13.84 -20.44
N TYR A 118 -23.91 13.17 -19.29
CA TYR A 118 -22.67 12.95 -18.54
C TYR A 118 -22.33 11.45 -18.45
N PRO A 119 -21.05 11.06 -18.58
CA PRO A 119 -19.94 11.91 -19.03
C PRO A 119 -20.13 12.33 -20.49
N GLU A 120 -19.47 13.40 -20.92
CA GLU A 120 -19.55 13.87 -22.31
C GLU A 120 -19.00 12.82 -23.28
N ASN A 121 -17.84 12.24 -22.94
CA ASN A 121 -17.18 11.19 -23.71
C ASN A 121 -17.34 9.83 -23.00
N ILE A 122 -17.69 8.80 -23.77
CA ILE A 122 -17.83 7.41 -23.25
C ILE A 122 -16.53 6.63 -23.23
N VAL A 123 -15.49 7.12 -23.90
CA VAL A 123 -14.12 6.64 -23.80
C VAL A 123 -13.25 7.86 -23.54
N VAL A 124 -12.61 7.90 -22.37
CA VAL A 124 -11.76 9.00 -21.93
C VAL A 124 -10.31 8.53 -21.91
N LEU A 125 -9.43 9.28 -22.57
CA LEU A 125 -7.98 9.12 -22.44
C LEU A 125 -7.54 9.83 -21.16
N ASN A 126 -7.13 9.07 -20.15
CA ASN A 126 -6.69 9.62 -18.87
C ASN A 126 -5.23 10.08 -18.92
N GLY A 127 -4.43 9.39 -19.75
CA GLY A 127 -3.00 9.65 -19.90
C GLY A 127 -2.29 8.43 -20.46
N ASP A 128 -0.96 8.49 -20.49
CA ASP A 128 -0.10 7.42 -20.94
C ASP A 128 1.18 7.41 -20.08
N GLY A 129 1.83 6.26 -19.99
CA GLY A 129 2.99 6.09 -19.12
C GLY A 129 3.82 4.87 -19.48
N TYR A 130 4.69 4.48 -18.55
CA TYR A 130 5.48 3.26 -18.60
C TYR A 130 5.34 2.49 -17.29
N TYR A 131 5.23 1.17 -17.38
CA TYR A 131 5.58 0.32 -16.26
C TYR A 131 6.90 -0.35 -16.61
N ARG A 132 7.99 0.10 -16.01
CA ARG A 132 9.36 -0.32 -16.38
C ARG A 132 9.58 -0.13 -17.88
N LYS A 133 9.79 -1.21 -18.66
CA LYS A 133 9.92 -1.12 -20.12
C LYS A 133 8.59 -1.04 -20.89
N TYR A 134 7.46 -1.36 -20.25
CA TYR A 134 6.18 -1.55 -20.92
C TYR A 134 5.45 -0.22 -21.11
N ARG A 135 5.32 0.22 -22.37
CA ARG A 135 4.61 1.45 -22.74
C ARG A 135 3.11 1.21 -22.73
N TYR A 136 2.33 2.05 -22.04
CA TYR A 136 0.88 1.89 -21.97
C TYR A 136 0.11 3.20 -22.13
N VAL A 137 -1.20 3.06 -22.35
CA VAL A 137 -2.21 4.12 -22.29
C VAL A 137 -3.29 3.75 -21.27
N SER A 138 -3.77 4.74 -20.50
CA SER A 138 -4.84 4.59 -19.51
C SER A 138 -6.15 5.17 -20.03
N LEU A 139 -7.20 4.35 -20.04
CA LEU A 139 -8.51 4.69 -20.57
C LEU A 139 -9.63 4.44 -19.54
N SER A 140 -10.64 5.30 -19.51
CA SER A 140 -11.91 5.05 -18.81
C SER A 140 -13.04 4.86 -19.82
N ILE A 141 -13.71 3.71 -19.75
CA ILE A 141 -14.82 3.34 -20.63
C ILE A 141 -16.12 3.37 -19.82
N PHE A 142 -17.04 4.26 -20.20
CA PHE A 142 -18.32 4.45 -19.57
C PHE A 142 -19.42 3.75 -20.38
N PRO A 143 -20.02 2.67 -19.86
CA PRO A 143 -21.12 1.98 -20.52
C PRO A 143 -22.45 2.74 -20.42
N MET A 144 -22.46 3.89 -19.75
CA MET A 144 -23.66 4.68 -19.52
C MET A 144 -23.41 6.17 -19.63
N GLN A 145 -24.44 6.89 -20.06
CA GLN A 145 -24.52 8.34 -19.92
C GLN A 145 -25.88 8.75 -19.37
N TYR A 146 -25.89 9.74 -18.48
CA TYR A 146 -27.11 10.26 -17.87
C TYR A 146 -27.29 11.75 -18.17
N ASN A 147 -28.51 12.14 -18.55
CA ASN A 147 -28.92 13.53 -18.68
C ASN A 147 -29.87 13.92 -17.53
N PRO A 148 -29.49 14.88 -16.67
CA PRO A 148 -30.26 15.20 -15.47
C PRO A 148 -31.54 16.01 -15.73
N VAL A 149 -31.67 16.68 -16.89
CA VAL A 149 -32.85 17.49 -17.21
C VAL A 149 -33.92 16.66 -17.91
N THR A 150 -33.51 15.76 -18.82
CA THR A 150 -34.44 14.89 -19.55
C THR A 150 -34.72 13.56 -18.83
N HIS A 151 -33.97 13.28 -17.75
CA HIS A 151 -34.00 12.02 -17.01
C HIS A 151 -33.74 10.80 -17.90
N GLU A 152 -32.89 10.99 -18.92
CA GLU A 152 -32.54 9.94 -19.88
C GLU A 152 -31.22 9.27 -19.53
N LEU A 153 -31.24 7.95 -19.44
CA LEU A 153 -30.07 7.09 -19.29
C LEU A 153 -29.82 6.36 -20.61
N ARG A 154 -28.69 6.64 -21.27
CA ARG A 154 -28.20 5.82 -22.37
C ARG A 154 -27.38 4.68 -21.78
N VAL A 155 -27.75 3.44 -22.10
CA VAL A 155 -26.95 2.25 -21.81
C VAL A 155 -26.41 1.72 -23.13
N TYR A 156 -25.10 1.80 -23.29
CA TYR A 156 -24.41 1.30 -24.47
C TYR A 156 -24.39 -0.23 -24.39
N LYS A 157 -24.64 -0.94 -25.49
CA LYS A 157 -24.55 -2.41 -25.62
C LYS A 157 -23.18 -2.85 -26.13
N ASN A 158 -22.58 -1.99 -26.95
CA ASN A 158 -21.27 -2.18 -27.54
C ASN A 158 -20.60 -0.82 -27.73
N ILE A 159 -19.31 -0.74 -27.37
CA ILE A 159 -18.47 0.42 -27.63
C ILE A 159 -17.22 -0.07 -28.36
N GLU A 160 -17.01 0.44 -29.57
CA GLU A 160 -15.82 0.21 -30.38
C GLU A 160 -15.03 1.50 -30.48
N TYR A 161 -13.75 1.45 -30.12
CA TYR A 161 -12.85 2.59 -30.17
C TYR A 161 -11.51 2.24 -30.80
N GLU A 162 -10.89 3.27 -31.37
CA GLU A 162 -9.60 3.23 -32.02
C GLU A 162 -8.55 3.89 -31.13
N VAL A 163 -7.40 3.25 -30.96
CA VAL A 163 -6.18 3.86 -30.45
C VAL A 163 -5.20 3.99 -31.60
N THR A 164 -4.77 5.21 -31.90
CA THR A 164 -3.73 5.50 -32.91
C THR A 164 -2.46 5.97 -32.25
N PHE A 165 -1.30 5.55 -32.76
CA PHE A 165 0.01 5.92 -32.21
C PHE A 165 1.13 5.74 -33.24
N ASP A 166 2.27 6.35 -32.97
CA ASP A 166 3.47 6.24 -33.78
C ASP A 166 4.56 5.47 -33.06
N THR A 167 5.12 4.48 -33.76
CA THR A 167 6.23 3.66 -33.28
C THR A 167 7.56 4.20 -33.80
N PRO A 168 8.62 4.28 -32.97
CA PRO A 168 9.93 4.68 -33.47
C PRO A 168 10.48 3.65 -34.48
N VAL A 169 11.13 4.13 -35.53
CA VAL A 169 11.75 3.29 -36.58
C VAL A 169 12.98 2.54 -36.07
N SER A 170 13.64 3.08 -35.04
CA SER A 170 14.83 2.50 -34.41
C SER A 170 14.94 2.91 -32.94
N TYR A 171 15.60 2.08 -32.13
CA TYR A 171 15.87 2.36 -30.72
C TYR A 171 17.31 2.81 -30.49
N SER A 172 17.49 3.78 -29.60
CA SER A 172 18.79 4.14 -29.02
C SER A 172 19.34 2.99 -28.16
N ASP A 173 20.63 3.04 -27.82
CA ASP A 173 21.24 1.98 -26.99
C ASP A 173 20.68 1.94 -25.57
N LYS A 174 20.27 3.10 -25.04
CA LYS A 174 19.55 3.18 -23.75
C LYS A 174 18.20 2.47 -23.82
N GLU A 175 17.44 2.70 -24.89
CA GLU A 175 16.14 2.06 -25.11
C GLU A 175 16.28 0.54 -25.32
N LYS A 176 17.29 0.09 -26.07
CA LYS A 176 17.61 -1.35 -26.20
C LYS A 176 17.96 -1.98 -24.84
N THR A 177 18.75 -1.27 -24.03
CA THR A 177 19.10 -1.72 -22.68
C THR A 177 17.85 -1.88 -21.81
N LEU A 178 16.94 -0.90 -21.83
CA LEU A 178 15.66 -0.97 -21.13
C LEU A 178 14.79 -2.13 -21.64
N LEU A 179 14.76 -2.39 -22.95
CA LEU A 179 13.99 -3.52 -23.50
C LEU A 179 14.51 -4.89 -23.06
N ASN A 180 15.79 -4.99 -22.70
CA ASN A 180 16.38 -6.20 -22.12
C ASN A 180 16.08 -6.38 -20.63
N ASP A 181 15.40 -5.42 -19.99
CA ASP A 181 14.90 -5.57 -18.63
C ASP A 181 13.84 -6.68 -18.57
N ASN A 182 14.16 -7.77 -17.89
CA ASN A 182 13.28 -8.93 -17.77
C ASN A 182 12.51 -8.98 -16.46
N VAL A 183 12.69 -7.98 -15.59
CA VAL A 183 12.00 -7.93 -14.32
C VAL A 183 10.62 -7.28 -14.50
N GLY A 184 9.65 -7.69 -13.67
CA GLY A 184 8.28 -7.17 -13.71
C GLY A 184 7.36 -7.76 -14.79
N LYS A 185 7.83 -8.70 -15.64
CA LYS A 185 6.98 -9.34 -16.68
C LYS A 185 5.68 -9.94 -16.13
N ASP A 186 5.76 -10.67 -15.02
CA ASP A 186 4.59 -11.31 -14.42
C ASP A 186 3.58 -10.28 -13.92
N ARG A 187 4.06 -9.16 -13.38
CA ARG A 187 3.20 -8.05 -12.97
C ARG A 187 2.59 -7.34 -14.17
N ALA A 188 3.36 -7.06 -15.22
CA ALA A 188 2.90 -6.43 -16.44
C ALA A 188 1.79 -7.25 -17.13
N LYS A 189 1.92 -8.59 -17.13
CA LYS A 189 0.88 -9.50 -17.63
C LYS A 189 -0.46 -9.34 -16.92
N LEU A 190 -0.44 -9.05 -15.62
CA LEU A 190 -1.64 -8.83 -14.82
C LEU A 190 -2.15 -7.39 -14.89
N LEU A 191 -1.30 -6.45 -15.31
CA LEU A 191 -1.61 -5.02 -15.34
C LEU A 191 -2.32 -4.61 -16.64
N PHE A 192 -1.97 -5.24 -17.77
CA PHE A 192 -2.44 -4.82 -19.11
C PHE A 192 -3.51 -5.74 -19.70
N ASP A 193 -4.66 -5.16 -20.05
CA ASP A 193 -5.85 -5.89 -20.56
C ASP A 193 -5.67 -6.51 -21.95
N ASN A 194 -4.61 -6.14 -22.66
CA ASN A 194 -4.27 -6.58 -24.01
C ASN A 194 -2.86 -7.17 -24.08
N TRP A 195 -2.36 -7.73 -22.97
CA TRP A 195 -1.01 -8.29 -22.89
C TRP A 195 -0.65 -9.18 -24.08
N ASN A 196 -1.52 -10.13 -24.43
CA ASN A 196 -1.27 -11.09 -25.51
C ASN A 196 -1.14 -10.44 -26.91
N ASP A 197 -1.68 -9.23 -27.09
CA ASP A 197 -1.68 -8.55 -28.39
C ASP A 197 -0.34 -7.84 -28.66
N PHE A 198 0.40 -7.45 -27.61
CA PHE A 198 1.62 -6.65 -27.73
C PHE A 198 2.86 -7.22 -27.00
N ALA A 199 2.72 -8.27 -26.19
CA ALA A 199 3.82 -8.79 -25.37
C ALA A 199 5.06 -9.20 -26.19
N ASP A 200 4.87 -9.71 -27.41
CA ASP A 200 5.96 -10.17 -28.26
C ASP A 200 6.92 -9.03 -28.68
N PHE A 201 6.43 -7.78 -28.75
CA PHE A 201 7.26 -6.60 -29.01
C PHE A 201 8.22 -6.26 -27.85
N TYR A 202 8.04 -6.88 -26.68
CA TYR A 202 8.87 -6.68 -25.49
C TYR A 202 9.77 -7.89 -25.18
N THR A 203 9.88 -8.82 -26.11
CA THR A 203 10.78 -9.97 -25.95
C THR A 203 12.22 -9.45 -25.89
N PRO A 204 12.95 -9.73 -24.81
CA PRO A 204 14.33 -9.27 -24.67
C PRO A 204 15.20 -9.90 -25.77
N SER A 205 16.14 -9.12 -26.29
CA SER A 205 17.13 -9.62 -27.25
C SER A 205 18.18 -10.51 -26.59
N GLU A 206 18.39 -10.33 -25.28
CA GLU A 206 19.34 -11.09 -24.47
C GLU A 206 18.64 -11.74 -23.28
N ASN A 207 18.95 -13.01 -23.03
CA ASN A 207 18.41 -13.72 -21.87
C ASN A 207 19.28 -13.48 -20.62
N THR A 208 19.42 -12.21 -20.23
CA THR A 208 20.16 -11.83 -19.02
C THR A 208 19.23 -11.80 -17.82
N LYS A 209 19.56 -12.57 -16.77
CA LYS A 209 18.88 -12.50 -15.48
C LYS A 209 19.42 -11.30 -14.69
N ALA A 210 18.54 -10.50 -14.10
CA ALA A 210 18.92 -9.44 -13.16
C ALA A 210 19.75 -10.02 -12.00
N LEU A 211 20.85 -9.34 -11.65
CA LEU A 211 21.76 -9.81 -10.60
C LEU A 211 21.39 -9.34 -9.19
N CYS A 212 20.49 -8.38 -9.04
CA CYS A 212 20.07 -7.82 -7.75
C CYS A 212 18.54 -7.78 -7.66
N ASP A 213 17.93 -8.50 -6.73
CA ASP A 213 16.49 -8.38 -6.45
C ASP A 213 16.20 -7.20 -5.50
N LEU A 214 17.03 -7.05 -4.45
CA LEU A 214 16.89 -6.05 -3.39
C LEU A 214 18.09 -5.10 -3.33
N LEU A 215 17.86 -3.83 -3.64
CA LEU A 215 18.81 -2.76 -3.37
C LEU A 215 18.64 -2.25 -1.93
N ILE A 216 19.73 -2.19 -1.17
CA ILE A 216 19.78 -1.63 0.19
C ILE A 216 20.55 -0.31 0.12
N LEU A 217 19.85 0.81 0.28
CA LEU A 217 20.44 2.15 0.38
C LEU A 217 20.61 2.51 1.86
N THR A 218 21.82 2.84 2.29
CA THR A 218 22.10 3.10 3.71
C THR A 218 23.17 4.16 3.94
N THR A 219 23.37 4.55 5.20
CA THR A 219 24.44 5.45 5.62
C THR A 219 25.77 4.71 5.74
N PRO A 220 26.93 5.41 5.61
CA PRO A 220 28.24 4.77 5.77
C PRO A 220 28.42 4.05 7.11
N SER A 221 27.85 4.58 8.19
CA SER A 221 27.94 4.01 9.55
C SER A 221 27.16 2.71 9.72
N LEU A 222 26.13 2.47 8.91
CA LEU A 222 25.30 1.28 8.94
C LEU A 222 25.67 0.24 7.87
N LYS A 223 26.54 0.59 6.93
CA LYS A 223 26.91 -0.26 5.78
C LYS A 223 27.33 -1.67 6.20
N SER A 224 28.24 -1.81 7.17
CA SER A 224 28.71 -3.13 7.63
C SER A 224 27.62 -3.93 8.35
N LEU A 225 26.65 -3.27 8.99
CA LEU A 225 25.53 -3.97 9.63
C LEU A 225 24.62 -4.64 8.58
N MET A 226 24.52 -4.05 7.38
CA MET A 226 23.67 -4.56 6.30
C MET A 226 24.10 -5.92 5.77
N ASP A 227 25.36 -6.34 5.97
CA ASP A 227 25.81 -7.69 5.66
C ASP A 227 24.95 -8.76 6.33
N THR A 228 24.37 -8.46 7.49
CA THR A 228 23.45 -9.36 8.20
C THR A 228 22.16 -9.58 7.41
N LEU A 229 21.59 -8.51 6.88
CA LEU A 229 20.39 -8.58 6.04
C LEU A 229 20.71 -9.26 4.71
N VAL A 230 21.84 -8.92 4.08
CA VAL A 230 22.29 -9.55 2.83
C VAL A 230 22.42 -11.07 3.01
N ASN A 231 23.10 -11.52 4.08
CA ASN A 231 23.26 -12.95 4.37
C ASN A 231 21.91 -13.65 4.57
N TRP A 232 20.98 -13.01 5.28
CA TRP A 232 19.63 -13.56 5.45
C TRP A 232 18.89 -13.67 4.11
N LYS A 233 18.85 -12.60 3.32
CA LYS A 233 18.16 -12.55 2.03
C LYS A 233 18.72 -13.54 1.01
N GLN A 234 20.04 -13.62 0.91
CA GLN A 234 20.69 -14.63 0.07
C GLN A 234 20.32 -16.05 0.51
N SER A 235 20.20 -16.31 1.82
CA SER A 235 19.82 -17.64 2.34
C SER A 235 18.39 -18.08 1.97
N ILE A 236 17.53 -17.14 1.57
CA ILE A 236 16.15 -17.38 1.12
C ILE A 236 15.96 -17.05 -0.38
N GLY A 237 17.06 -16.93 -1.13
CA GLY A 237 17.07 -16.80 -2.58
C GLY A 237 16.82 -15.38 -3.11
N VAL A 238 16.97 -14.35 -2.28
CA VAL A 238 16.88 -12.94 -2.68
C VAL A 238 18.29 -12.37 -2.81
N SER A 239 18.72 -12.04 -4.03
CA SER A 239 20.02 -11.38 -4.21
C SER A 239 19.94 -9.92 -3.77
N SER A 240 20.98 -9.44 -3.09
CA SER A 240 20.96 -8.10 -2.49
C SER A 240 22.26 -7.36 -2.70
N LYS A 241 22.18 -6.04 -2.85
CA LYS A 241 23.33 -5.15 -3.00
C LYS A 241 23.20 -3.95 -2.07
N VAL A 242 24.30 -3.58 -1.42
CA VAL A 242 24.35 -2.45 -0.48
C VAL A 242 25.04 -1.26 -1.13
N VAL A 243 24.39 -0.10 -1.11
CA VAL A 243 24.91 1.18 -1.59
C VAL A 243 24.88 2.18 -0.45
N ALA A 244 25.97 2.93 -0.29
CA ALA A 244 26.05 4.00 0.68
C ALA A 244 25.63 5.33 0.04
N ILE A 245 24.85 6.13 0.75
CA ILE A 245 24.27 7.38 0.23
C ILE A 245 25.33 8.41 -0.19
N ASP A 246 26.47 8.46 0.49
CA ASP A 246 27.59 9.34 0.16
C ASP A 246 28.13 9.11 -1.26
N SER A 247 28.17 7.85 -1.69
CA SER A 247 28.59 7.48 -3.05
C SER A 247 27.62 7.99 -4.12
N ILE A 248 26.31 8.07 -3.82
CA ILE A 248 25.32 8.64 -4.73
C ILE A 248 25.48 10.17 -4.77
N ILE A 249 25.55 10.80 -3.59
CA ILE A 249 25.66 12.27 -3.49
C ILE A 249 26.88 12.80 -4.24
N ALA A 250 27.99 12.06 -4.20
CA ALA A 250 29.25 12.43 -4.84
C ALA A 250 29.29 12.19 -6.36
N ASN A 251 28.55 11.20 -6.88
CA ASN A 251 28.71 10.74 -8.28
C ASN A 251 27.47 10.93 -9.15
N VAL A 252 26.33 11.32 -8.58
CA VAL A 252 25.07 11.46 -9.31
C VAL A 252 24.63 12.92 -9.30
N SER A 253 24.26 13.41 -10.48
CA SER A 253 23.73 14.75 -10.68
C SER A 253 22.25 14.83 -10.26
N GLY A 254 21.85 15.99 -9.76
CA GLY A 254 20.49 16.32 -9.30
C GLY A 254 20.55 17.60 -8.48
N THR A 255 19.43 18.33 -8.43
CA THR A 255 19.30 19.60 -7.70
C THR A 255 19.49 19.44 -6.20
N ASP A 256 19.07 18.31 -5.64
CA ASP A 256 19.17 17.98 -4.23
C ASP A 256 19.35 16.46 -3.99
N THR A 257 19.46 16.05 -2.72
CA THR A 257 19.68 14.65 -2.36
C THR A 257 18.57 13.69 -2.84
N PRO A 258 17.26 13.99 -2.64
CA PRO A 258 16.22 13.11 -3.19
C PRO A 258 16.30 12.95 -4.71
N GLU A 259 16.55 14.02 -5.47
CA GLU A 259 16.65 13.91 -6.93
C GLU A 259 17.88 13.08 -7.33
N LYS A 260 19.02 13.26 -6.66
CA LYS A 260 20.22 12.41 -6.88
C LYS A 260 19.93 10.94 -6.61
N ILE A 261 19.18 10.62 -5.56
CA ILE A 261 18.75 9.23 -5.28
C ILE A 261 17.86 8.72 -6.40
N ARG A 262 16.83 9.47 -6.81
CA ARG A 262 15.93 9.04 -7.89
C ARG A 262 16.67 8.87 -9.22
N ASN A 263 17.56 9.79 -9.58
CA ASN A 263 18.38 9.70 -10.80
C ASN A 263 19.33 8.49 -10.78
N PHE A 264 19.89 8.15 -9.61
CA PHE A 264 20.63 6.89 -9.43
C PHE A 264 19.74 5.68 -9.72
N LEU A 265 18.51 5.68 -9.19
CA LEU A 265 17.59 4.56 -9.37
C LEU A 265 17.18 4.41 -10.85
N ILE A 266 16.82 5.52 -11.51
CA ILE A 266 16.43 5.57 -12.93
C ILE A 266 17.56 5.04 -13.82
N SER A 267 18.80 5.43 -13.54
CA SER A 267 19.95 5.06 -14.39
C SER A 267 20.42 3.61 -14.18
N THR A 268 20.10 2.99 -13.04
CA THR A 268 20.62 1.66 -12.70
C THR A 268 19.59 0.54 -12.80
N TYR A 269 18.31 0.79 -12.49
CA TYR A 269 17.29 -0.28 -12.51
C TYR A 269 17.16 -1.04 -13.84
N PRO A 270 17.29 -0.42 -15.04
CA PRO A 270 17.13 -1.14 -16.32
C PRO A 270 18.34 -2.04 -16.65
N SER A 271 19.45 -1.90 -15.93
CA SER A 271 20.68 -2.65 -16.19
C SER A 271 20.54 -4.11 -15.74
N SER A 272 21.01 -5.04 -16.57
CA SER A 272 21.15 -6.45 -16.21
C SER A 272 22.01 -6.67 -14.94
N GLN A 273 22.88 -5.72 -14.59
CA GLN A 273 23.69 -5.78 -13.37
C GLN A 273 22.93 -5.41 -12.08
N TRP A 274 21.80 -4.72 -12.18
CA TRP A 274 21.00 -4.31 -11.03
C TRP A 274 19.61 -4.93 -11.16
N GLY A 275 18.71 -4.38 -11.99
CA GLY A 275 17.42 -5.03 -12.28
C GLY A 275 16.50 -5.20 -11.07
N TYR A 276 16.70 -4.44 -9.99
CA TYR A 276 16.01 -4.68 -8.73
C TYR A 276 14.51 -4.41 -8.78
N LYS A 277 13.80 -5.18 -7.94
CA LYS A 277 12.36 -5.09 -7.69
C LYS A 277 12.06 -4.26 -6.45
N TRP A 278 13.02 -4.24 -5.52
CA TRP A 278 12.84 -3.71 -4.19
C TRP A 278 13.97 -2.74 -3.83
N LEU A 279 13.60 -1.64 -3.18
CA LEU A 279 14.52 -0.72 -2.53
C LEU A 279 14.21 -0.67 -1.03
N LEU A 280 15.17 -1.09 -0.21
CA LEU A 280 15.14 -0.84 1.22
C LEU A 280 16.05 0.34 1.58
N ILE A 281 15.46 1.39 2.15
CA ILE A 281 16.19 2.53 2.70
C ILE A 281 16.44 2.27 4.20
N VAL A 282 17.70 2.26 4.63
CA VAL A 282 18.09 2.08 6.04
C VAL A 282 18.87 3.30 6.51
N GLY A 283 18.17 4.19 7.20
CA GLY A 283 18.68 5.46 7.73
C GLY A 283 17.53 6.39 8.08
N ASP A 284 17.77 7.32 8.99
CA ASP A 284 16.78 8.35 9.36
C ASP A 284 16.40 9.22 8.15
N VAL A 285 15.25 9.88 8.20
CA VAL A 285 14.82 10.81 7.15
C VAL A 285 15.74 12.03 7.06
N ASP A 286 16.44 12.39 8.14
CA ASP A 286 17.45 13.46 8.10
C ASP A 286 18.72 13.02 7.33
N SER A 287 19.03 11.73 7.35
CA SER A 287 20.21 11.14 6.69
C SER A 287 19.94 10.73 5.24
N ILE A 288 18.74 10.18 4.97
CA ILE A 288 18.28 9.77 3.64
C ILE A 288 16.87 10.32 3.46
N PRO A 289 16.72 11.53 2.89
CA PRO A 289 15.45 12.25 2.87
C PRO A 289 14.38 11.56 2.05
N MET A 290 13.12 11.82 2.41
CA MET A 290 11.95 11.58 1.57
C MET A 290 11.73 12.82 0.70
N ARG A 291 11.16 12.67 -0.50
CA ARG A 291 10.76 13.83 -1.31
C ARG A 291 9.46 14.39 -0.78
N LYS A 292 9.40 15.70 -0.53
CA LYS A 292 8.12 16.38 -0.26
C LYS A 292 7.32 16.51 -1.55
N LEU A 293 6.06 16.11 -1.50
CA LEU A 293 5.13 16.18 -2.63
C LEU A 293 3.99 17.16 -2.35
N PHE A 294 3.46 17.76 -3.42
CA PHE A 294 2.46 18.83 -3.39
C PHE A 294 1.24 18.44 -4.23
N PRO A 295 0.46 17.42 -3.80
CA PRO A 295 -0.65 16.92 -4.61
C PRO A 295 -1.66 18.02 -4.98
N ASP A 296 -1.97 18.93 -4.06
CA ASP A 296 -2.75 20.13 -4.34
C ASP A 296 -1.86 21.20 -4.97
N SER A 297 -2.01 21.41 -6.28
CA SER A 297 -1.22 22.36 -7.04
C SER A 297 -1.46 23.84 -6.68
N THR A 298 -2.32 24.10 -5.70
CA THR A 298 -2.60 25.45 -5.17
C THR A 298 -2.06 25.65 -3.75
N ASN A 299 -1.44 24.62 -3.16
CA ASN A 299 -0.95 24.64 -1.79
C ASN A 299 0.50 24.14 -1.69
N HIS A 300 1.44 25.07 -1.74
CA HIS A 300 2.86 24.78 -1.57
C HIS A 300 3.39 25.03 -0.15
N ALA A 301 2.51 24.99 0.86
CA ALA A 301 2.91 25.23 2.23
C ALA A 301 3.96 24.21 2.69
N THR A 302 5.04 24.72 3.29
CA THR A 302 6.13 23.88 3.81
C THR A 302 6.10 23.72 5.33
N SER A 303 5.22 24.44 6.01
CA SER A 303 4.98 24.39 7.46
C SER A 303 3.54 24.82 7.80
N GLY A 304 3.13 24.60 9.05
CA GLY A 304 1.80 24.96 9.54
C GLY A 304 0.68 24.08 8.99
N SER A 305 -0.58 24.51 9.13
CA SER A 305 -1.76 23.71 8.78
C SER A 305 -1.95 23.46 7.28
N GLY A 306 -1.24 24.19 6.42
CA GLY A 306 -1.17 23.89 4.98
C GLY A 306 -0.26 22.70 4.67
N ASP A 307 0.74 22.43 5.50
CA ASP A 307 1.69 21.32 5.33
C ASP A 307 1.07 19.95 5.60
N ASP A 308 -0.09 19.92 6.24
CA ASP A 308 -0.86 18.71 6.51
C ASP A 308 -1.32 17.98 5.23
N TYR A 309 -1.19 18.64 4.07
CA TYR A 309 -1.57 18.13 2.76
C TYR A 309 -0.39 17.85 1.82
N ASN A 310 0.84 18.11 2.29
CA ASN A 310 2.05 18.02 1.49
C ASN A 310 2.97 16.93 2.03
N PRO A 311 2.69 15.64 1.73
CA PRO A 311 3.37 14.52 2.34
C PRO A 311 4.83 14.41 1.87
N PRO A 312 5.79 14.24 2.79
CA PRO A 312 7.05 13.58 2.44
C PRO A 312 6.76 12.13 2.05
N SER A 313 7.33 11.67 0.95
CA SER A 313 7.00 10.37 0.34
C SER A 313 8.23 9.65 -0.22
N ASP A 314 8.28 8.34 0.04
CA ASP A 314 9.17 7.39 -0.65
C ASP A 314 8.54 6.87 -1.94
N PHE A 315 7.26 7.19 -2.24
CA PHE A 315 6.63 6.92 -3.53
C PHE A 315 7.42 7.52 -4.69
N TYR A 316 8.07 8.67 -4.46
CA TYR A 316 8.98 9.31 -5.41
C TYR A 316 10.16 8.42 -5.84
N TYR A 317 10.59 7.48 -4.99
CA TYR A 317 11.63 6.50 -5.31
C TYR A 317 11.06 5.20 -5.90
N ALA A 318 9.74 5.02 -5.83
CA ALA A 318 9.03 3.83 -6.30
C ALA A 318 8.62 3.98 -7.77
N GLU A 319 8.16 5.18 -8.14
CA GLU A 319 7.78 5.59 -9.49
C GLU A 319 8.98 6.28 -10.17
N LEU A 320 9.51 5.65 -11.22
CA LEU A 320 10.78 5.99 -11.85
C LEU A 320 10.64 6.53 -13.28
N THR A 321 9.44 6.53 -13.85
CA THR A 321 9.21 6.88 -15.27
C THR A 321 8.50 8.22 -15.46
N GLY A 322 7.61 8.58 -14.55
CA GLY A 322 6.86 9.82 -14.53
C GLY A 322 7.75 11.03 -14.27
N ASN A 323 7.28 12.18 -14.73
CA ASN A 323 7.89 13.46 -14.42
C ASN A 323 7.13 14.11 -13.27
N PHE A 324 7.77 14.15 -12.10
CA PHE A 324 7.25 14.77 -10.89
C PHE A 324 7.44 16.29 -10.85
N ASP A 325 8.07 16.93 -11.83
CA ASP A 325 8.29 18.39 -11.88
C ASP A 325 8.27 18.81 -13.35
N ALA A 326 7.10 18.71 -13.97
CA ALA A 326 6.90 18.79 -15.41
C ALA A 326 6.96 20.22 -15.95
N ASP A 327 6.61 21.22 -15.14
CA ASP A 327 6.73 22.63 -15.45
C ASP A 327 8.10 23.22 -15.02
N GLY A 328 8.89 22.44 -14.29
CA GLY A 328 10.20 22.86 -13.80
C GLY A 328 10.08 24.00 -12.79
N ASP A 329 8.96 24.06 -12.09
CA ASP A 329 8.68 25.07 -11.08
C ASP A 329 9.21 24.67 -9.68
N GLY A 330 9.63 23.41 -9.50
CA GLY A 330 10.23 22.87 -8.29
C GLY A 330 9.23 22.34 -7.26
N TYR A 331 7.94 22.29 -7.57
CA TYR A 331 6.89 21.71 -6.73
C TYR A 331 6.54 20.31 -7.20
N PHE A 332 7.09 19.32 -6.51
CA PHE A 332 7.00 17.96 -7.00
C PHE A 332 5.63 17.29 -6.80
N GLY A 333 5.09 16.64 -7.82
CA GLY A 333 3.96 15.72 -7.75
C GLY A 333 2.58 16.39 -7.78
N GLU A 334 2.50 17.59 -8.33
CA GLU A 334 1.27 18.35 -8.49
C GLU A 334 0.25 17.63 -9.38
N TYR A 335 -0.90 17.28 -8.82
CA TYR A 335 -1.92 16.59 -9.56
C TYR A 335 -2.53 17.49 -10.64
N GLY A 336 -2.38 17.08 -11.91
CA GLY A 336 -2.93 17.78 -13.08
C GLY A 336 -1.99 18.82 -13.69
N GLN A 337 -0.85 19.12 -13.08
CA GLN A 337 0.24 19.91 -13.67
C GLN A 337 1.43 19.02 -14.01
N ASP A 338 1.77 18.09 -13.12
CA ASP A 338 2.81 17.09 -13.33
C ASP A 338 2.32 15.82 -14.03
N SER A 339 3.28 15.07 -14.57
CA SER A 339 3.05 13.80 -15.27
C SER A 339 3.39 12.61 -14.36
N THR A 340 2.72 12.53 -13.22
CA THR A 340 2.83 11.40 -12.30
C THR A 340 1.91 10.26 -12.73
N GLU A 341 2.46 9.04 -12.79
CA GLU A 341 1.77 7.89 -13.40
C GLU A 341 1.04 7.00 -12.38
N PHE A 342 1.33 7.16 -11.08
CA PHE A 342 0.72 6.43 -9.97
C PHE A 342 0.86 4.88 -10.01
N ILE A 343 1.72 4.35 -10.87
CA ILE A 343 2.04 2.93 -11.00
C ILE A 343 3.52 2.74 -10.69
N PRO A 344 3.90 2.22 -9.51
CA PRO A 344 5.31 2.09 -9.16
C PRO A 344 6.06 0.98 -9.91
N GLU A 345 7.27 1.28 -10.39
CA GLU A 345 8.21 0.34 -11.02
C GLU A 345 8.85 -0.63 -10.04
N ILE A 346 9.14 -0.13 -8.83
CA ILE A 346 9.79 -0.87 -7.75
C ILE A 346 9.03 -0.67 -6.44
N ALA A 347 9.16 -1.61 -5.52
CA ALA A 347 8.59 -1.49 -4.19
C ALA A 347 9.62 -0.93 -3.20
N VAL A 348 9.24 0.12 -2.47
CA VAL A 348 10.14 0.83 -1.55
C VAL A 348 9.70 0.58 -0.11
N GLY A 349 10.65 0.33 0.78
CA GLY A 349 10.40 0.33 2.22
C GLY A 349 11.55 0.97 3.00
N ARG A 350 11.27 1.38 4.23
CA ARG A 350 12.21 2.18 5.05
C ARG A 350 12.37 1.64 6.48
N ILE A 351 13.62 1.57 6.96
CA ILE A 351 13.95 1.45 8.38
C ILE A 351 14.55 2.80 8.84
N PRO A 352 13.76 3.70 9.45
CA PRO A 352 14.12 5.08 9.68
C PRO A 352 14.94 5.25 10.96
N TYR A 353 16.14 4.67 11.02
CA TYR A 353 17.04 4.76 12.18
C TYR A 353 18.51 4.76 11.77
N ASP A 354 19.29 5.65 12.37
CA ASP A 354 20.75 5.70 12.20
C ASP A 354 21.53 4.96 13.30
N TYR A 355 20.84 4.42 14.31
CA TYR A 355 21.48 3.72 15.42
C TYR A 355 21.57 2.22 15.14
N SER A 356 22.80 1.73 14.98
CA SER A 356 23.09 0.32 14.65
C SER A 356 22.40 -0.69 15.58
N THR A 357 22.32 -0.40 16.87
CA THR A 357 21.65 -1.28 17.85
C THR A 357 20.13 -1.35 17.64
N ILE A 358 19.49 -0.25 17.25
CA ILE A 358 18.06 -0.23 16.95
C ILE A 358 17.81 -0.98 15.64
N VAL A 359 18.57 -0.66 14.59
CA VAL A 359 18.46 -1.30 13.28
C VAL A 359 18.67 -2.81 13.40
N PHE A 360 19.68 -3.26 14.14
CA PHE A 360 19.94 -4.68 14.36
C PHE A 360 18.75 -5.41 15.01
N ASN A 361 18.11 -4.79 16.01
CA ASN A 361 16.94 -5.39 16.67
C ASN A 361 15.71 -5.43 15.76
N VAL A 362 15.54 -4.45 14.87
CA VAL A 362 14.51 -4.47 13.84
C VAL A 362 14.76 -5.62 12.86
N LEU A 363 15.97 -5.69 12.30
CA LEU A 363 16.36 -6.74 11.36
C LEU A 363 16.20 -8.14 11.95
N THR A 364 16.65 -8.36 13.20
CA THR A 364 16.55 -9.68 13.84
C THR A 364 15.10 -10.16 13.97
N ARG A 365 14.17 -9.26 14.34
CA ARG A 365 12.74 -9.60 14.40
C ARG A 365 12.15 -9.87 13.02
N MET A 366 12.59 -9.13 12.00
CA MET A 366 12.19 -9.41 10.60
C MET A 366 12.66 -10.80 10.17
N PHE A 367 13.88 -11.21 10.51
CA PHE A 367 14.40 -12.54 10.16
C PHE A 367 13.67 -13.66 10.90
N ASP A 368 13.35 -13.45 12.18
CA ASP A 368 12.55 -14.38 12.96
C ASP A 368 11.14 -14.51 12.37
N PHE A 369 10.52 -13.41 11.95
CA PHE A 369 9.20 -13.41 11.31
C PHE A 369 9.23 -14.09 9.94
N GLU A 370 10.14 -13.69 9.05
CA GLU A 370 10.25 -14.22 7.68
C GLU A 370 10.77 -15.67 7.67
N GLY A 371 11.48 -16.10 8.71
CA GLY A 371 11.89 -17.50 8.88
C GLY A 371 10.82 -18.40 9.52
N ASN A 372 9.69 -17.84 9.96
CA ASN A 372 8.62 -18.56 10.62
C ASN A 372 7.51 -18.92 9.62
N THR A 373 7.16 -20.20 9.55
CA THR A 373 6.10 -20.74 8.69
C THR A 373 4.91 -21.34 9.48
N ASP A 374 4.80 -21.00 10.77
CA ASP A 374 3.70 -21.45 11.63
C ASP A 374 2.40 -20.79 11.20
N ILE A 375 1.54 -21.59 10.57
CA ILE A 375 0.27 -21.12 10.03
C ILE A 375 -0.67 -20.57 11.11
N ASN A 376 -0.57 -21.02 12.37
CA ASN A 376 -1.41 -20.50 13.44
C ASN A 376 -1.04 -19.06 13.82
N TYR A 377 0.21 -18.68 13.60
CA TYR A 377 0.65 -17.31 13.77
C TYR A 377 0.41 -16.50 12.50
N LYS A 378 0.74 -17.06 11.33
CA LYS A 378 0.59 -16.38 10.04
C LYS A 378 -0.86 -16.19 9.61
N GLN A 379 -1.79 -17.05 10.01
CA GLN A 379 -3.21 -16.93 9.68
C GLN A 379 -4.04 -16.52 10.90
N ASN A 380 -3.48 -15.65 11.72
CA ASN A 380 -4.19 -15.06 12.85
C ASN A 380 -4.13 -13.54 12.76
N PHE A 381 -5.29 -12.92 12.63
CA PHE A 381 -5.49 -11.53 12.27
C PHE A 381 -6.12 -10.74 13.41
N ILE A 382 -5.68 -9.50 13.61
CA ILE A 382 -6.32 -8.55 14.54
C ILE A 382 -6.80 -7.31 13.80
N PHE A 383 -8.05 -6.92 14.01
CA PHE A 383 -8.69 -5.75 13.43
C PHE A 383 -9.15 -4.77 14.51
N MET A 384 -8.97 -3.48 14.29
CA MET A 384 -9.43 -2.42 15.19
C MET A 384 -10.18 -1.33 14.41
N GLY A 385 -11.52 -1.28 14.55
CA GLY A 385 -12.39 -0.35 13.82
C GLY A 385 -12.95 0.77 14.68
N ALA A 386 -12.45 1.98 14.53
CA ALA A 386 -13.03 3.18 15.13
C ALA A 386 -14.07 3.83 14.20
N ILE A 387 -14.93 4.68 14.76
CA ILE A 387 -15.88 5.50 13.98
C ILE A 387 -15.15 6.74 13.46
N SER A 388 -15.16 6.95 12.14
CA SER A 388 -14.56 8.13 11.52
C SER A 388 -15.47 9.36 11.63
N ASN A 389 -16.77 9.18 11.41
CA ASN A 389 -17.78 10.20 11.65
C ASN A 389 -19.16 9.58 11.93
N TYR A 390 -19.98 10.30 12.68
CA TYR A 390 -21.38 9.98 12.89
C TYR A 390 -22.26 10.52 11.76
N ALA A 391 -23.48 9.99 11.66
CA ALA A 391 -24.46 10.48 10.70
C ALA A 391 -24.88 11.90 11.09
N ASN A 392 -24.87 12.81 10.11
CA ASN A 392 -25.21 14.23 10.28
C ASN A 392 -24.42 14.96 11.38
N GLU A 393 -23.19 14.50 11.67
CA GLU A 393 -22.31 15.14 12.66
C GLU A 393 -22.15 16.64 12.36
N ASP A 394 -22.29 17.52 13.35
CA ASP A 394 -22.23 18.98 13.17
C ASP A 394 -23.16 19.50 12.03
N ASN A 395 -24.32 18.87 11.81
CA ASN A 395 -25.27 19.23 10.73
C ASN A 395 -24.67 19.17 9.31
N ASN A 396 -23.63 18.38 9.08
CA ASN A 396 -22.94 18.31 7.79
C ASN A 396 -23.71 17.51 6.70
N GLY A 397 -24.75 16.76 7.08
CA GLY A 397 -25.52 15.89 6.18
C GLY A 397 -24.78 14.63 5.70
N TYR A 398 -23.65 14.28 6.31
CA TYR A 398 -22.87 13.09 5.97
C TYR A 398 -23.50 11.81 6.51
N SER A 399 -23.33 10.73 5.76
CA SER A 399 -23.59 9.38 6.26
C SER A 399 -22.53 9.00 7.30
N ARG A 400 -22.92 8.17 8.27
CA ARG A 400 -21.98 7.59 9.24
C ARG A 400 -20.90 6.78 8.52
N THR A 401 -19.66 6.90 8.98
CA THR A 401 -18.54 6.07 8.52
C THR A 401 -17.99 5.30 9.71
N ASP A 402 -18.29 4.01 9.75
CA ASP A 402 -17.92 3.10 10.84
C ASP A 402 -16.83 2.14 10.36
N GLY A 403 -15.64 2.21 10.95
CA GLY A 403 -14.50 1.40 10.54
C GLY A 403 -14.76 -0.10 10.64
N GLY A 404 -15.73 -0.54 11.45
CA GLY A 404 -16.14 -1.96 11.52
C GLY A 404 -16.49 -2.56 10.16
N ALA A 405 -16.94 -1.75 9.19
CA ALA A 405 -17.24 -2.18 7.83
C ALA A 405 -16.02 -2.81 7.13
N LEU A 406 -14.83 -2.24 7.29
CA LEU A 406 -13.60 -2.77 6.70
C LEU A 406 -13.25 -4.15 7.28
N GLY A 407 -13.43 -4.30 8.60
CA GLY A 407 -13.23 -5.58 9.28
C GLY A 407 -14.15 -6.68 8.76
N GLU A 408 -15.44 -6.37 8.56
CA GLU A 408 -16.39 -7.32 7.97
C GLU A 408 -16.07 -7.64 6.52
N ASP A 409 -15.73 -6.64 5.70
CA ASP A 409 -15.42 -6.83 4.28
C ASP A 409 -14.19 -7.74 4.10
N LEU A 410 -13.14 -7.53 4.89
CA LEU A 410 -11.96 -8.40 4.92
C LEU A 410 -12.32 -9.84 5.31
N LEU A 411 -13.18 -10.02 6.31
CA LEU A 411 -13.62 -11.34 6.76
C LEU A 411 -14.38 -12.10 5.68
N GLN A 412 -15.28 -11.41 5.00
CA GLN A 412 -16.15 -12.00 3.99
C GLN A 412 -15.38 -12.36 2.72
N ASN A 413 -14.42 -11.52 2.32
CA ASN A 413 -13.86 -11.59 0.96
C ASN A 413 -12.37 -11.96 0.89
N VAL A 414 -11.60 -11.80 1.99
CA VAL A 414 -10.14 -12.00 1.98
C VAL A 414 -9.69 -13.09 2.95
N LEU A 415 -10.22 -13.09 4.17
CA LEU A 415 -9.69 -13.88 5.29
C LEU A 415 -10.36 -15.26 5.45
N GLY A 416 -10.83 -15.85 4.35
CA GLY A 416 -11.47 -17.16 4.35
C GLY A 416 -10.61 -18.23 5.04
N GLY A 417 -11.11 -18.79 6.15
CA GLY A 417 -10.42 -19.83 6.94
C GLY A 417 -9.35 -19.33 7.91
N TRP A 418 -9.15 -18.02 8.06
CA TRP A 418 -8.22 -17.45 9.03
C TRP A 418 -8.85 -17.29 10.40
N ASN A 419 -8.03 -17.35 11.46
CA ASN A 419 -8.43 -16.88 12.78
C ASN A 419 -8.40 -15.34 12.79
N TYR A 420 -9.36 -14.74 13.48
CA TYR A 420 -9.45 -13.29 13.57
C TYR A 420 -9.89 -12.83 14.96
N TYR A 421 -9.58 -11.57 15.27
CA TYR A 421 -10.05 -10.88 16.46
C TYR A 421 -10.34 -9.41 16.12
N ARG A 422 -11.61 -9.01 16.16
CA ARG A 422 -12.07 -7.66 15.88
C ARG A 422 -12.31 -6.89 17.18
N MET A 423 -11.95 -5.62 17.16
CA MET A 423 -12.32 -4.66 18.18
C MET A 423 -12.98 -3.46 17.53
N ASN A 424 -14.26 -3.23 17.81
CA ASN A 424 -14.99 -2.09 17.29
C ASN A 424 -15.34 -1.09 18.41
N GLU A 425 -15.67 0.14 18.03
CA GLU A 425 -16.16 1.16 18.95
C GLU A 425 -17.44 0.68 19.67
N GLN A 426 -17.42 0.58 21.01
CA GLN A 426 -18.54 0.08 21.82
C GLN A 426 -18.94 1.04 22.96
N SER A 427 -18.42 2.27 22.94
CA SER A 427 -18.75 3.34 23.89
C SER A 427 -19.74 4.35 23.29
N GLY A 428 -20.29 5.18 24.16
CA GLY A 428 -21.19 6.26 23.79
C GLY A 428 -22.62 5.79 23.55
N ILE A 429 -23.48 6.73 23.17
CA ILE A 429 -24.92 6.48 22.98
C ILE A 429 -25.24 5.83 21.63
N HIS A 430 -24.27 5.81 20.70
CA HIS A 430 -24.45 5.24 19.36
C HIS A 430 -23.22 4.39 18.92
N PRO A 431 -22.90 3.29 19.61
CA PRO A 431 -21.73 2.46 19.35
C PRO A 431 -21.73 1.83 17.94
N SER A 432 -20.65 1.14 17.57
CA SER A 432 -20.53 0.43 16.29
C SER A 432 -21.62 -0.62 16.13
N THR A 433 -22.20 -0.68 14.93
CA THR A 433 -23.21 -1.68 14.56
C THR A 433 -22.61 -3.03 14.17
N TYR A 434 -21.28 -3.09 14.02
CA TYR A 434 -20.56 -4.28 13.60
C TYR A 434 -20.11 -5.10 14.80
N THR A 435 -20.31 -6.42 14.72
CA THR A 435 -19.94 -7.36 15.79
C THR A 435 -18.44 -7.36 16.04
N CYS A 436 -18.03 -7.51 17.30
CA CYS A 436 -16.63 -7.60 17.68
C CYS A 436 -16.43 -8.50 18.90
N GLU A 437 -15.23 -9.06 19.04
CA GLU A 437 -14.86 -9.93 20.15
C GLU A 437 -14.51 -9.14 21.41
N ALA A 438 -14.13 -7.85 21.28
CA ALA A 438 -13.98 -6.94 22.41
C ALA A 438 -14.21 -5.47 22.02
N ALA A 439 -14.51 -4.63 23.01
CA ALA A 439 -14.58 -3.18 22.82
C ALA A 439 -13.20 -2.60 22.46
N LEU A 440 -13.17 -1.66 21.51
CA LEU A 440 -11.97 -0.92 21.13
C LEU A 440 -11.57 0.05 22.25
N ASN A 441 -10.56 -0.30 23.03
CA ASN A 441 -9.93 0.57 24.02
C ASN A 441 -8.47 0.17 24.26
N LYS A 442 -7.71 1.06 24.89
CA LYS A 442 -6.26 0.87 25.09
C LYS A 442 -5.88 -0.39 25.86
N THR A 443 -6.65 -0.73 26.89
CA THR A 443 -6.41 -1.91 27.71
C THR A 443 -6.59 -3.18 26.89
N ASN A 444 -7.70 -3.29 26.17
CA ASN A 444 -8.00 -4.45 25.33
C ASN A 444 -6.96 -4.59 24.22
N VAL A 445 -6.66 -3.52 23.48
CA VAL A 445 -5.66 -3.54 22.40
C VAL A 445 -4.30 -3.98 22.91
N THR A 446 -3.80 -3.37 23.99
CA THR A 446 -2.47 -3.70 24.53
C THR A 446 -2.40 -5.14 25.02
N ASN A 447 -3.42 -5.59 25.77
CA ASN A 447 -3.40 -6.92 26.38
C ASN A 447 -3.58 -8.03 25.34
N ILE A 448 -4.58 -7.89 24.46
CA ILE A 448 -4.94 -8.95 23.51
C ILE A 448 -3.88 -9.07 22.42
N TRP A 449 -3.40 -7.95 21.87
CA TRP A 449 -2.36 -7.98 20.85
C TRP A 449 -1.04 -8.53 21.40
N ASN A 450 -0.66 -8.18 22.63
CA ASN A 450 0.59 -8.69 23.20
C ASN A 450 0.51 -10.15 23.66
N SER A 451 -0.69 -10.66 23.98
CA SER A 451 -0.85 -12.01 24.55
C SER A 451 -1.09 -13.09 23.50
N ASN A 452 -1.48 -12.72 22.28
CA ASN A 452 -1.81 -13.66 21.20
C ASN A 452 -0.87 -13.48 20.01
N SER A 453 -0.63 -14.56 19.26
CA SER A 453 0.24 -14.54 18.10
C SER A 453 -0.51 -14.06 16.86
N PHE A 454 -0.67 -12.75 16.69
CA PHE A 454 -1.24 -12.15 15.48
C PHE A 454 -0.14 -11.83 14.47
N GLY A 455 -0.12 -12.54 13.34
CA GLY A 455 0.84 -12.29 12.26
C GLY A 455 0.50 -11.06 11.43
N LEU A 456 -0.80 -10.74 11.31
CA LEU A 456 -1.33 -9.63 10.53
C LEU A 456 -2.23 -8.76 11.41
N ALA A 457 -2.12 -7.45 11.25
CA ALA A 457 -2.91 -6.47 11.96
C ALA A 457 -3.35 -5.37 11.01
N THR A 458 -4.53 -4.80 11.26
CA THR A 458 -4.88 -3.50 10.70
C THR A 458 -5.81 -2.74 11.64
N TRP A 459 -5.88 -1.42 11.44
CA TRP A 459 -6.92 -0.60 12.04
C TRP A 459 -7.40 0.46 11.07
N TRP A 460 -8.65 0.88 11.28
CA TRP A 460 -9.17 2.13 10.76
C TRP A 460 -9.46 3.06 11.92
N ALA A 461 -8.76 4.19 11.97
CA ALA A 461 -8.92 5.17 13.02
C ALA A 461 -8.55 6.59 12.62
N HIS A 462 -8.87 7.54 13.51
CA HIS A 462 -8.24 8.86 13.50
C HIS A 462 -6.81 8.75 13.99
N GLY A 463 -5.97 9.74 13.68
CA GLY A 463 -4.55 9.65 14.03
C GLY A 463 -3.87 10.99 14.27
N SER A 464 -2.82 10.93 15.07
CA SER A 464 -1.80 11.97 15.24
C SER A 464 -0.41 11.35 15.10
N ALA A 465 0.65 12.17 15.19
CA ALA A 465 2.02 11.66 15.26
C ALA A 465 2.21 10.60 16.36
N THR A 466 1.49 10.69 17.48
CA THR A 466 1.82 9.90 18.68
C THR A 466 0.75 8.87 19.06
N GLY A 467 -0.36 8.78 18.33
CA GLY A 467 -1.45 7.86 18.65
C GLY A 467 -2.46 7.65 17.53
N ALA A 468 -3.17 6.53 17.63
CA ALA A 468 -4.40 6.27 16.88
C ALA A 468 -5.58 6.34 17.85
N PHE A 469 -6.63 7.02 17.39
CA PHE A 469 -7.72 7.51 18.22
C PHE A 469 -9.04 6.90 17.79
N ARG A 470 -9.86 6.63 18.80
CA ARG A 470 -11.30 6.44 18.65
C ARG A 470 -12.01 7.69 19.11
N LYS A 471 -13.15 7.98 18.49
CA LYS A 471 -14.09 8.99 18.95
C LYS A 471 -15.45 8.35 19.16
N TYR A 472 -16.19 8.82 20.15
CA TYR A 472 -17.55 8.38 20.36
C TYR A 472 -18.44 9.51 20.89
N TRP A 473 -19.71 9.45 20.49
CA TRP A 473 -20.74 10.39 20.92
C TRP A 473 -21.12 10.10 22.38
N SER A 474 -20.70 10.98 23.30
CA SER A 474 -20.70 10.68 24.74
C SER A 474 -21.95 11.15 25.49
N SER A 475 -22.65 12.15 24.98
CA SER A 475 -23.91 12.70 25.50
C SER A 475 -24.69 13.34 24.36
N ASP A 476 -25.99 13.49 24.49
CA ASP A 476 -26.86 14.25 23.57
C ASP A 476 -27.53 15.35 24.40
N ASP A 477 -27.47 16.60 23.96
CA ASP A 477 -28.13 17.73 24.62
C ASP A 477 -29.65 17.80 24.39
N GLY A 478 -30.16 16.88 23.57
CA GLY A 478 -31.58 16.63 23.33
C GLY A 478 -32.04 16.97 21.91
N ASP A 479 -31.14 17.38 21.02
CA ASP A 479 -31.45 17.67 19.62
C ASP A 479 -31.24 16.45 18.69
N SER A 480 -30.63 15.37 19.20
CA SER A 480 -30.31 14.13 18.48
C SER A 480 -29.35 14.33 17.30
N ILE A 481 -28.48 15.32 17.37
CA ILE A 481 -27.45 15.64 16.38
C ILE A 481 -26.09 15.53 17.05
N PRO A 482 -25.21 14.61 16.61
CA PRO A 482 -23.89 14.51 17.22
C PRO A 482 -23.04 15.74 16.90
N GLU A 483 -22.61 16.49 17.92
CA GLU A 483 -21.73 17.65 17.69
C GLU A 483 -20.37 17.54 18.36
N SER A 484 -19.42 18.34 17.86
CA SER A 484 -18.05 18.38 18.36
C SER A 484 -17.92 18.57 19.88
N GLY A 485 -18.86 19.29 20.52
CA GLY A 485 -18.91 19.50 21.98
C GLY A 485 -19.35 18.27 22.77
N GLU A 486 -19.96 17.29 22.09
CA GLU A 486 -20.55 16.08 22.67
C GLU A 486 -19.68 14.83 22.46
N MET A 487 -18.58 14.98 21.71
CA MET A 487 -17.67 13.91 21.35
C MET A 487 -16.57 13.71 22.39
N THR A 488 -16.35 12.47 22.79
CA THR A 488 -15.14 12.09 23.54
C THR A 488 -14.11 11.46 22.61
N TRP A 489 -12.86 11.92 22.74
CA TRP A 489 -11.70 11.43 21.98
C TRP A 489 -10.70 10.73 22.90
N THR A 490 -10.26 9.53 22.53
CA THR A 490 -9.27 8.79 23.32
C THR A 490 -8.40 7.89 22.45
N THR A 491 -7.14 7.68 22.85
CA THR A 491 -6.27 6.74 22.15
C THR A 491 -6.58 5.30 22.54
N PHE A 492 -6.71 4.42 21.54
CA PHE A 492 -6.66 2.97 21.78
C PHE A 492 -5.24 2.43 21.61
N ILE A 493 -4.36 3.16 20.93
CA ILE A 493 -2.91 2.88 20.92
C ILE A 493 -2.14 4.18 20.76
N ASP A 494 -1.00 4.28 21.43
CA ASP A 494 -0.08 5.40 21.38
C ASP A 494 1.37 4.93 21.54
N THR A 495 2.32 5.85 21.37
CA THR A 495 3.75 5.54 21.48
C THR A 495 4.16 4.98 22.85
N GLY A 496 3.36 5.20 23.91
CA GLY A 496 3.60 4.63 25.23
C GLY A 496 3.16 3.18 25.31
N SER A 497 1.91 2.90 24.93
CA SER A 497 1.30 1.56 24.94
C SER A 497 1.92 0.61 23.92
N ALA A 498 2.27 1.10 22.72
CA ALA A 498 2.91 0.29 21.67
C ALA A 498 4.20 -0.40 22.16
N LYS A 499 5.01 0.28 22.99
CA LYS A 499 6.25 -0.28 23.56
C LYS A 499 6.03 -1.52 24.44
N ASN A 500 4.79 -1.75 24.89
CA ASN A 500 4.41 -2.90 25.70
C ASN A 500 3.88 -4.08 24.88
N ILE A 501 3.77 -3.94 23.56
CA ILE A 501 3.38 -4.99 22.63
C ILE A 501 4.65 -5.42 21.90
N TYR A 502 5.25 -6.55 22.31
CA TYR A 502 6.56 -6.99 21.80
C TYR A 502 6.73 -8.51 21.72
N ASN A 503 5.75 -9.31 22.16
CA ASN A 503 5.86 -10.77 22.16
C ASN A 503 5.76 -11.38 20.76
N TYR A 504 4.81 -10.89 19.94
CA TYR A 504 4.51 -11.43 18.62
C TYR A 504 4.36 -10.31 17.60
N PRO A 505 5.41 -9.98 16.83
CA PRO A 505 5.33 -8.85 15.93
C PRO A 505 4.42 -9.10 14.72
N SER A 506 3.69 -8.09 14.27
CA SER A 506 2.79 -8.22 13.11
C SER A 506 3.32 -7.47 11.88
N VAL A 507 2.84 -7.83 10.69
CA VAL A 507 2.68 -6.87 9.58
C VAL A 507 1.45 -6.03 9.89
N LEU A 508 1.54 -4.72 9.74
CA LEU A 508 0.48 -3.78 10.08
C LEU A 508 0.17 -2.83 8.93
N PHE A 509 -1.11 -2.60 8.65
CA PHE A 509 -1.56 -1.39 7.96
C PHE A 509 -2.20 -0.44 8.98
N SER A 510 -1.75 0.81 8.99
CA SER A 510 -2.25 1.85 9.88
C SER A 510 -3.09 2.83 9.07
N CYS A 511 -4.40 2.55 8.95
CA CYS A 511 -5.33 3.42 8.23
C CYS A 511 -5.74 4.61 9.13
N SER A 512 -4.80 5.52 9.34
CA SER A 512 -4.95 6.72 10.18
C SER A 512 -4.00 7.84 9.78
N CYS A 513 -4.49 9.08 9.82
CA CYS A 513 -3.70 10.27 9.53
C CYS A 513 -2.47 10.40 10.45
N ASN A 514 -1.39 10.95 9.92
CA ASN A 514 -0.22 11.46 10.66
C ASN A 514 0.52 10.45 11.53
N ASN A 515 0.16 9.17 11.55
CA ASN A 515 0.78 8.16 12.41
C ASN A 515 2.29 7.99 12.12
N ALA A 516 2.70 8.29 10.88
CA ALA A 516 4.10 8.26 10.45
C ALA A 516 4.75 9.65 10.36
N TRP A 517 4.08 10.72 10.82
CA TRP A 517 4.52 12.10 10.64
C TRP A 517 6.00 12.30 11.01
N VAL A 518 6.82 12.49 9.98
CA VAL A 518 8.28 12.55 10.09
C VAL A 518 8.80 13.78 10.83
N GLY A 519 7.99 14.84 10.95
CA GLY A 519 8.32 16.00 11.79
C GLY A 519 8.38 15.67 13.29
N ASN A 520 7.92 14.48 13.68
CA ASN A 520 8.07 13.94 15.03
C ASN A 520 8.92 12.65 14.99
N SER A 521 10.15 12.73 15.49
CA SER A 521 11.08 11.59 15.53
C SER A 521 10.63 10.44 16.45
N ASN A 522 9.67 10.69 17.35
CA ASN A 522 9.01 9.69 18.19
C ASN A 522 7.59 9.37 17.68
N ASN A 523 7.36 9.43 16.37
CA ASN A 523 6.04 9.08 15.84
C ASN A 523 5.65 7.61 16.09
N LEU A 524 4.36 7.33 15.95
CA LEU A 524 3.75 6.06 16.28
C LEU A 524 4.29 4.94 15.40
N ILE A 525 4.42 5.15 14.09
CA ILE A 525 4.91 4.10 13.17
C ILE A 525 6.36 3.73 13.45
N ARG A 526 7.24 4.71 13.72
CA ARG A 526 8.60 4.44 14.19
C ARG A 526 8.58 3.58 15.45
N THR A 527 7.76 3.95 16.43
CA THR A 527 7.64 3.20 17.68
C THR A 527 7.15 1.76 17.46
N LEU A 528 6.14 1.56 16.62
CA LEU A 528 5.60 0.24 16.28
C LEU A 528 6.66 -0.59 15.56
N LEU A 529 7.30 -0.06 14.51
CA LEU A 529 8.38 -0.76 13.82
C LEU A 529 9.50 -1.14 14.79
N ARG A 530 9.80 -0.34 15.81
CA ARG A 530 10.85 -0.63 16.78
C ARG A 530 10.50 -1.73 17.79
N TRP A 531 9.23 -1.87 18.17
CA TRP A 531 8.82 -2.73 19.30
C TRP A 531 7.75 -3.77 18.95
N THR A 532 6.75 -3.36 18.17
CA THR A 532 5.48 -4.08 17.98
C THR A 532 5.36 -4.78 16.65
N SER A 533 5.88 -4.21 15.58
CA SER A 533 5.66 -4.70 14.23
C SER A 533 6.98 -4.92 13.51
N ILE A 534 6.98 -5.78 12.50
CA ILE A 534 8.14 -5.99 11.61
C ILE A 534 8.01 -5.21 10.31
N SER A 535 6.81 -4.74 10.00
CA SER A 535 6.50 -3.94 8.83
C SER A 535 5.22 -3.19 9.10
N VAL A 536 5.20 -1.91 8.73
CA VAL A 536 4.06 -1.03 8.97
C VAL A 536 3.85 -0.13 7.76
N VAL A 537 2.67 -0.15 7.15
CA VAL A 537 2.24 0.91 6.23
C VAL A 537 1.57 2.00 7.04
N GLY A 538 1.95 3.26 6.83
CA GLY A 538 1.32 4.38 7.54
C GLY A 538 1.45 5.70 6.80
N ALA A 539 0.53 6.61 7.14
CA ALA A 539 0.41 7.94 6.55
C ALA A 539 1.35 8.96 7.22
N ASN A 540 2.11 9.70 6.42
CA ASN A 540 2.99 10.78 6.87
C ASN A 540 2.25 12.09 7.18
N ARG A 541 1.03 12.24 6.67
CA ARG A 541 0.17 13.42 6.71
C ARG A 541 -1.29 12.98 6.79
N VAL A 542 -2.21 13.86 6.40
CA VAL A 542 -3.64 13.57 6.37
C VAL A 542 -3.93 12.54 5.28
N SER A 543 -4.52 11.41 5.67
CA SER A 543 -5.10 10.43 4.73
C SER A 543 -6.61 10.61 4.65
N TRP A 544 -7.17 10.55 3.45
CA TRP A 544 -8.59 10.78 3.20
C TRP A 544 -9.38 9.47 3.11
N TYR A 545 -10.61 9.48 3.63
CA TYR A 545 -11.56 8.37 3.56
C TYR A 545 -12.86 8.72 2.82
N THR A 546 -13.58 7.72 2.32
CA THR A 546 -14.92 7.90 1.70
C THR A 546 -15.97 8.06 2.80
N ILE A 547 -16.76 9.15 2.76
CA ILE A 547 -17.93 9.29 3.64
C ILE A 547 -18.92 8.15 3.37
N GLY A 548 -19.31 7.44 4.42
CA GLY A 548 -20.22 6.30 4.32
C GLY A 548 -19.62 5.10 3.60
N TRP A 549 -18.29 4.97 3.60
CA TRP A 549 -17.60 3.79 3.08
C TRP A 549 -18.22 2.52 3.66
N ASN A 550 -18.45 1.55 2.78
CA ASN A 550 -19.08 0.28 3.12
C ASN A 550 -18.33 -0.91 2.52
N THR A 551 -17.67 -0.76 1.37
CA THR A 551 -16.93 -1.84 0.70
C THR A 551 -15.61 -1.35 0.11
N HIS A 552 -14.68 -2.27 -0.13
CA HIS A 552 -13.38 -2.07 -0.76
C HIS A 552 -13.42 -1.39 -2.14
N THR A 553 -14.59 -1.30 -2.77
CA THR A 553 -14.77 -0.61 -4.06
C THR A 553 -15.06 0.88 -3.92
N ASP A 554 -15.29 1.39 -2.70
CA ASP A 554 -15.68 2.78 -2.46
C ASP A 554 -14.51 3.78 -2.53
N GLY A 555 -13.27 3.30 -2.63
CA GLY A 555 -12.05 4.12 -2.66
C GLY A 555 -11.59 4.62 -1.28
N GLY A 556 -10.68 5.59 -1.28
CA GLY A 556 -10.05 6.12 -0.07
C GLY A 556 -9.01 5.23 0.59
N ASN A 557 -8.52 5.72 1.73
CA ASN A 557 -7.48 5.07 2.52
C ASN A 557 -7.86 3.63 2.94
N ALA A 558 -9.11 3.38 3.31
CA ALA A 558 -9.58 2.06 3.69
C ALA A 558 -9.61 1.05 2.54
N SER A 559 -9.84 1.50 1.32
CA SER A 559 -9.73 0.63 0.14
C SER A 559 -8.27 0.31 -0.19
N ILE A 560 -7.35 1.25 0.05
CA ILE A 560 -5.89 0.99 -0.04
C ILE A 560 -5.47 -0.05 1.01
N ASP A 561 -5.95 0.08 2.25
CA ASP A 561 -5.75 -0.90 3.33
C ASP A 561 -6.26 -2.28 2.93
N TYR A 562 -7.54 -2.37 2.53
CA TYR A 562 -8.14 -3.62 2.08
C TYR A 562 -7.31 -4.29 0.99
N HIS A 563 -6.95 -3.55 -0.07
CA HIS A 563 -6.22 -4.12 -1.20
C HIS A 563 -4.77 -4.45 -0.88
N PHE A 564 -4.17 -3.80 0.13
CA PHE A 564 -2.87 -4.21 0.65
C PHE A 564 -2.96 -5.59 1.31
N LEU A 565 -3.96 -5.79 2.16
CA LEU A 565 -4.20 -7.09 2.80
C LEU A 565 -4.60 -8.16 1.79
N GLU A 566 -5.44 -7.84 0.80
CA GLU A 566 -5.76 -8.72 -0.33
C GLU A 566 -4.51 -9.14 -1.10
N GLY A 567 -3.58 -8.20 -1.35
CA GLY A 567 -2.30 -8.49 -1.99
C GLY A 567 -1.46 -9.51 -1.21
N ILE A 568 -1.44 -9.41 0.12
CA ILE A 568 -0.73 -10.36 0.98
C ILE A 568 -1.46 -11.71 1.00
N VAL A 569 -2.74 -11.72 1.31
CA VAL A 569 -3.52 -12.93 1.65
C VAL A 569 -3.91 -13.72 0.41
N SER A 570 -4.49 -13.04 -0.58
CA SER A 570 -5.06 -13.69 -1.77
C SER A 570 -4.03 -13.86 -2.88
N SER A 571 -3.09 -12.91 -3.01
CA SER A 571 -2.10 -12.92 -4.09
C SER A 571 -0.70 -13.40 -3.67
N ASN A 572 -0.46 -13.62 -2.37
CA ASN A 572 0.84 -14.00 -1.82
C ASN A 572 1.99 -13.04 -2.21
N TYR A 573 1.70 -11.75 -2.36
CA TYR A 573 2.73 -10.77 -2.69
C TYR A 573 3.69 -10.56 -1.52
N ASN A 574 4.94 -10.22 -1.83
CA ASN A 574 5.85 -9.62 -0.85
C ASN A 574 5.24 -8.31 -0.34
N ILE A 575 5.61 -7.89 0.87
CA ILE A 575 4.91 -6.76 1.52
C ILE A 575 4.97 -5.48 0.70
N GLY A 576 6.11 -5.16 0.10
CA GLY A 576 6.24 -4.00 -0.78
C GLY A 576 5.41 -4.13 -2.06
N ASP A 577 5.38 -5.33 -2.66
CA ASP A 577 4.58 -5.58 -3.87
C ASP A 577 3.08 -5.52 -3.57
N ALA A 578 2.66 -5.90 -2.36
CA ALA A 578 1.28 -5.75 -1.90
C ALA A 578 0.87 -4.27 -1.77
N LEU A 579 1.77 -3.39 -1.33
CA LEU A 579 1.52 -1.94 -1.30
C LEU A 579 1.44 -1.38 -2.72
N ASN A 580 2.39 -1.71 -3.59
CA ASN A 580 2.33 -1.27 -5.00
C ASN A 580 1.05 -1.79 -5.69
N TYR A 581 0.65 -3.03 -5.40
CA TYR A 581 -0.61 -3.59 -5.87
C TYR A 581 -1.81 -2.79 -5.40
N SER A 582 -1.88 -2.44 -4.11
CA SER A 582 -3.01 -1.71 -3.56
C SER A 582 -3.10 -0.29 -4.11
N LEU A 583 -1.96 0.41 -4.23
CA LEU A 583 -1.89 1.74 -4.82
C LEU A 583 -2.31 1.73 -6.29
N ALA A 584 -1.80 0.80 -7.09
CA ALA A 584 -2.18 0.66 -8.50
C ALA A 584 -3.65 0.25 -8.65
N LYS A 585 -4.15 -0.66 -7.82
CA LYS A 585 -5.56 -1.08 -7.85
C LYS A 585 -6.48 0.07 -7.46
N TYR A 586 -6.11 0.85 -6.45
CA TYR A 586 -6.79 2.08 -6.06
C TYR A 586 -6.78 3.12 -7.20
N TYR A 587 -5.63 3.45 -7.76
CA TYR A 587 -5.53 4.39 -8.89
C TYR A 587 -6.38 3.97 -10.09
N ASN A 588 -6.28 2.69 -10.47
CA ASN A 588 -6.95 2.21 -11.66
C ASN A 588 -8.46 2.06 -11.47
N ASN A 589 -8.97 1.79 -10.26
CA ASN A 589 -10.38 1.40 -10.10
C ASN A 589 -11.17 2.34 -9.19
N TYR A 590 -10.55 2.85 -8.13
CA TYR A 590 -11.26 3.50 -7.03
C TYR A 590 -10.73 4.90 -6.74
N PHE A 591 -9.99 5.47 -7.67
CA PHE A 591 -9.43 6.81 -7.59
C PHE A 591 -10.56 7.82 -7.70
N TRP A 592 -10.74 8.63 -6.66
CA TRP A 592 -11.66 9.74 -6.72
C TRP A 592 -11.11 10.83 -7.62
N TRP A 593 -11.97 11.77 -8.00
CA TRP A 593 -11.50 12.95 -8.70
C TRP A 593 -10.75 13.89 -7.75
N GLY A 594 -9.58 14.35 -8.18
CA GLY A 594 -8.83 15.42 -7.54
C GLY A 594 -7.58 14.98 -6.80
N TRP A 595 -6.85 15.97 -6.31
CA TRP A 595 -5.55 15.80 -5.68
C TRP A 595 -5.59 14.98 -4.37
N GLN A 596 -6.74 14.86 -3.71
CA GLN A 596 -6.88 14.08 -2.47
C GLN A 596 -6.59 12.59 -2.70
N SER A 597 -6.95 12.07 -3.87
CA SER A 597 -6.64 10.69 -4.21
C SER A 597 -5.16 10.50 -4.52
N ALA A 598 -4.52 11.46 -5.19
CA ALA A 598 -3.07 11.49 -5.36
C ALA A 598 -2.35 11.57 -3.99
N GLN A 599 -2.85 12.41 -3.07
CA GLN A 599 -2.32 12.51 -1.72
C GLN A 599 -2.33 11.16 -1.01
N ASN A 600 -3.44 10.41 -1.04
CA ASN A 600 -3.48 9.08 -0.41
C ASN A 600 -2.38 8.15 -0.94
N ILE A 601 -2.09 8.19 -2.25
CA ILE A 601 -1.01 7.38 -2.85
C ILE A 601 0.36 7.83 -2.35
N TYR A 602 0.61 9.13 -2.28
CA TYR A 602 1.87 9.69 -1.79
C TYR A 602 2.06 9.49 -0.29
N ASP A 603 0.98 9.48 0.48
CA ASP A 603 1.02 9.59 1.93
C ASP A 603 1.30 8.25 2.61
N PHE A 604 0.78 7.14 2.08
CA PHE A 604 1.02 5.80 2.61
C PHE A 604 2.38 5.25 2.20
N ASN A 605 3.28 5.15 3.18
CA ASN A 605 4.65 4.67 2.99
C ASN A 605 4.89 3.38 3.78
N LEU A 606 5.73 2.50 3.25
CA LEU A 606 6.11 1.25 3.91
C LEU A 606 7.32 1.46 4.83
N TYR A 607 7.12 1.21 6.12
CA TYR A 607 8.19 1.17 7.12
C TYR A 607 8.52 -0.28 7.43
N GLY A 608 9.58 -0.79 6.83
CA GLY A 608 10.02 -2.17 6.93
C GLY A 608 10.70 -2.63 5.64
N ASP A 609 10.94 -3.93 5.55
CA ASP A 609 11.57 -4.55 4.38
C ASP A 609 10.53 -4.85 3.29
N PRO A 610 10.61 -4.21 2.11
CA PRO A 610 9.66 -4.43 1.01
C PRO A 610 9.73 -5.84 0.43
N SER A 611 10.89 -6.49 0.52
CA SER A 611 11.10 -7.85 0.00
C SER A 611 10.61 -8.94 0.97
N LEU A 612 10.09 -8.58 2.14
CA LEU A 612 9.65 -9.55 3.13
C LEU A 612 8.52 -10.42 2.58
N PHE A 613 8.66 -11.74 2.66
CA PHE A 613 7.59 -12.67 2.33
C PHE A 613 6.79 -13.05 3.58
N TYR A 614 5.49 -12.72 3.60
CA TYR A 614 4.64 -12.80 4.78
C TYR A 614 4.57 -14.21 5.40
N PHE A 615 4.25 -15.22 4.59
CA PHE A 615 4.06 -16.61 5.05
C PHE A 615 5.37 -17.32 5.42
N GLY A 616 6.49 -16.64 5.22
CA GLY A 616 7.83 -17.09 5.58
C GLY A 616 8.46 -18.04 4.57
N LYS A 617 9.79 -18.13 4.62
CA LYS A 617 10.60 -19.03 3.81
C LYS A 617 11.56 -19.79 4.71
N THR A 618 11.65 -21.10 4.53
CA THR A 618 12.72 -21.91 5.11
C THR A 618 13.97 -21.77 4.24
N GLN A 619 15.15 -21.81 4.86
CA GLN A 619 16.42 -21.80 4.12
C GLN A 619 16.51 -23.02 3.20
N GLY A 620 17.11 -22.86 2.02
CA GLY A 620 17.30 -23.91 1.01
C GLY A 620 18.25 -25.06 1.39
N ILE A 621 18.43 -25.35 2.68
CA ILE A 621 19.05 -26.60 3.13
C ILE A 621 17.90 -27.58 3.40
N PRO A 622 17.89 -28.79 2.82
CA PRO A 622 16.93 -29.82 3.20
C PRO A 622 17.11 -30.08 4.70
N VAL A 623 16.18 -29.57 5.51
CA VAL A 623 16.02 -30.07 6.87
C VAL A 623 15.58 -31.51 6.69
N LYS A 624 16.52 -32.46 6.82
CA LYS A 624 16.16 -33.87 6.98
C LYS A 624 15.09 -33.91 8.06
N SER A 625 13.89 -34.31 7.66
CA SER A 625 12.71 -34.36 8.50
C SER A 625 13.05 -35.03 9.83
N ILE A 626 13.17 -34.24 10.89
CA ILE A 626 13.10 -34.78 12.24
C ILE A 626 11.63 -35.12 12.41
N ARG A 627 11.33 -36.42 12.43
CA ARG A 627 9.98 -36.96 12.60
C ARG A 627 9.28 -36.23 13.73
N SER A 628 8.08 -35.73 13.44
CA SER A 628 7.21 -35.05 14.37
C SER A 628 6.81 -35.98 15.51
N ASN A 629 7.49 -35.86 16.64
CA ASN A 629 6.88 -36.17 17.93
C ASN A 629 6.26 -34.87 18.45
N ARG A 630 5.05 -34.96 19.02
CA ARG A 630 4.33 -33.83 19.61
C ARG A 630 5.24 -33.13 20.62
N TYR A 631 5.72 -31.95 20.25
CA TYR A 631 6.52 -31.09 21.10
C TYR A 631 5.58 -30.11 21.81
N THR A 632 5.64 -30.04 23.14
CA THR A 632 4.96 -28.99 23.90
C THR A 632 5.75 -27.68 23.75
N SER A 633 5.11 -26.63 23.26
CA SER A 633 5.72 -25.30 23.19
C SER A 633 5.90 -24.75 24.61
N LEU A 634 7.15 -24.67 25.06
CA LEU A 634 7.50 -23.85 26.22
C LEU A 634 7.58 -22.39 25.76
N ASP A 635 6.84 -21.49 26.40
CA ASP A 635 6.99 -20.05 26.19
C ASP A 635 8.40 -19.62 26.61
N ILE A 636 9.24 -19.33 25.61
CA ILE A 636 10.60 -18.84 25.81
C ILE A 636 10.62 -17.35 25.50
N GLN A 637 10.80 -16.53 26.53
CA GLN A 637 10.99 -15.09 26.37
C GLN A 637 12.44 -14.80 25.99
N ARG A 638 12.66 -14.02 24.94
CA ARG A 638 14.01 -13.63 24.47
C ARG A 638 14.24 -12.15 24.71
N LYS A 639 15.40 -11.79 25.25
CA LYS A 639 15.82 -10.39 25.45
C LYS A 639 17.25 -10.19 24.98
N TYR A 640 17.45 -9.36 23.96
CA TYR A 640 18.78 -8.93 23.53
C TYR A 640 19.33 -7.83 24.44
N THR A 641 20.64 -7.84 24.66
CA THR A 641 21.42 -6.94 25.52
C THR A 641 22.70 -6.54 24.79
N LYS A 642 23.39 -5.49 25.27
CA LYS A 642 24.70 -5.09 24.71
C LYS A 642 25.75 -6.24 24.73
N PHE A 643 25.60 -7.20 25.64
CA PHE A 643 26.59 -8.26 25.85
C PHE A 643 26.19 -9.62 25.25
N GLY A 644 25.01 -9.69 24.61
CA GLY A 644 24.43 -10.93 24.08
C GLY A 644 22.94 -11.01 24.33
N MET A 645 22.39 -12.20 24.53
CA MET A 645 20.96 -12.44 24.68
C MET A 645 20.66 -13.26 25.94
N VAL A 646 19.53 -12.97 26.56
CA VAL A 646 18.98 -13.75 27.68
C VAL A 646 17.73 -14.48 27.20
N LEU A 647 17.73 -15.80 27.31
CA LEU A 647 16.54 -16.63 27.14
C LEU A 647 15.94 -16.91 28.52
N SER A 648 14.66 -16.63 28.72
CA SER A 648 13.95 -16.87 29.97
C SER A 648 12.84 -17.89 29.76
N ILE A 649 12.77 -18.88 30.64
CA ILE A 649 11.77 -19.96 30.61
C ILE A 649 11.08 -20.02 31.95
N ALA A 650 9.76 -20.17 31.96
CA ALA A 650 8.99 -20.29 33.18
C ALA A 650 9.40 -21.53 34.01
N GLY A 651 9.49 -21.35 35.33
CA GLY A 651 9.80 -22.40 36.29
C GLY A 651 11.30 -22.71 36.45
N ASN A 652 11.60 -23.64 37.36
CA ASN A 652 12.96 -24.10 37.61
C ASN A 652 13.37 -25.15 36.56
N ARG A 653 14.34 -24.78 35.73
CA ARG A 653 14.97 -25.55 34.65
C ARG A 653 16.50 -25.49 34.76
N SER A 654 17.02 -25.19 35.96
CA SER A 654 18.46 -25.05 36.19
C SER A 654 19.24 -26.36 35.98
N ASP A 655 18.54 -27.50 36.02
CA ASP A 655 19.05 -28.84 35.68
C ASP A 655 19.24 -29.04 34.17
N LYS A 656 18.65 -28.19 33.32
CA LYS A 656 18.69 -28.31 31.87
C LYS A 656 19.79 -27.44 31.26
N ILE A 657 20.53 -28.00 30.31
CA ILE A 657 21.58 -27.31 29.55
C ILE A 657 21.01 -26.81 28.21
N LEU A 658 21.29 -25.55 27.89
CA LEU A 658 21.08 -24.95 26.58
C LEU A 658 22.32 -25.18 25.71
N ASN A 659 22.17 -25.93 24.63
CA ASN A 659 23.22 -26.13 23.63
C ASN A 659 23.05 -25.14 22.48
N LEU A 660 24.13 -24.43 22.16
CA LEU A 660 24.28 -23.66 20.94
C LEU A 660 24.87 -24.56 19.86
N VAL A 661 24.22 -24.65 18.71
CA VAL A 661 24.72 -25.33 17.52
C VAL A 661 24.75 -24.36 16.35
N ASP A 662 25.74 -24.45 15.46
CA ASP A 662 25.74 -23.70 14.21
C ASP A 662 24.81 -24.36 13.16
N VAL A 663 24.66 -23.73 12.00
CA VAL A 663 23.85 -24.24 10.88
C VAL A 663 24.27 -25.62 10.36
N SER A 664 25.51 -26.07 10.64
CA SER A 664 25.96 -27.42 10.26
C SER A 664 25.56 -28.49 11.29
N GLY A 665 24.92 -28.09 12.39
CA GLY A 665 24.57 -28.95 13.51
C GLY A 665 25.74 -29.18 14.48
N ARG A 666 26.88 -28.52 14.27
CA ARG A 666 28.02 -28.61 15.19
C ARG A 666 27.73 -27.81 16.45
N ARG A 667 27.92 -28.43 17.62
CA ARG A 667 27.77 -27.76 18.92
C ARG A 667 28.91 -26.77 19.14
N CYS A 668 28.55 -25.49 19.26
CA CYS A 668 29.47 -24.38 19.50
C CYS A 668 29.65 -24.09 20.99
N ASN A 669 28.59 -24.22 21.80
CA ASN A 669 28.67 -23.93 23.24
C ASN A 669 27.53 -24.61 24.04
N SER A 670 27.65 -24.65 25.37
CA SER A 670 26.66 -25.17 26.31
C SER A 670 26.53 -24.25 27.51
N ILE A 671 25.31 -23.77 27.79
CA ILE A 671 25.03 -22.74 28.79
C ILE A 671 24.09 -23.31 29.85
N ARG A 672 24.44 -23.12 31.12
CA ARG A 672 23.59 -23.49 32.26
C ARG A 672 22.60 -22.37 32.59
N GLY A 673 21.38 -22.77 32.92
CA GLY A 673 20.33 -21.85 33.33
C GLY A 673 20.46 -21.44 34.80
N ILE A 674 20.12 -20.19 35.11
CA ILE A 674 20.08 -19.64 36.47
C ILE A 674 18.62 -19.42 36.86
N TYR A 675 18.13 -20.13 37.87
CA TYR A 675 16.79 -19.95 38.40
C TYR A 675 16.73 -18.74 39.33
N ASN A 676 15.79 -17.82 39.10
CA ASN A 676 15.66 -16.58 39.88
C ASN A 676 14.42 -16.54 40.78
N GLY A 677 13.85 -17.70 41.13
CA GLY A 677 12.63 -17.79 41.94
C GLY A 677 11.32 -17.77 41.13
N ARG A 678 11.37 -17.42 39.85
CA ARG A 678 10.19 -17.48 38.95
C ARG A 678 10.51 -18.15 37.62
N ASN A 679 11.61 -17.75 36.99
CA ASN A 679 12.03 -18.21 35.68
C ASN A 679 13.48 -18.70 35.73
N THR A 680 13.85 -19.58 34.79
CA THR A 680 15.24 -19.94 34.52
C THR A 680 15.76 -19.10 33.37
N LYS A 681 16.89 -18.42 33.59
CA LYS A 681 17.54 -17.55 32.61
C LYS A 681 18.81 -18.19 32.06
N TYR A 682 18.93 -18.26 30.74
CA TYR A 682 20.16 -18.63 30.05
C TYR A 682 20.80 -17.37 29.48
N PHE A 683 22.01 -17.07 29.95
CA PHE A 683 22.77 -15.91 29.49
C PHE A 683 23.71 -16.34 28.37
N ILE A 684 23.38 -15.93 27.16
CA ILE A 684 24.15 -16.21 25.95
C ILE A 684 24.94 -14.96 25.60
N ARG A 685 26.25 -14.99 25.80
CA ARG A 685 27.14 -13.86 25.56
C ARG A 685 27.58 -13.84 24.09
N ASN A 686 27.92 -12.66 23.56
CA ASN A 686 28.48 -12.57 22.21
C ASN A 686 29.76 -13.43 22.04
N ALA A 687 30.56 -13.54 23.10
CA ALA A 687 31.75 -14.39 23.14
C ALA A 687 31.45 -15.90 23.05
N ASP A 688 30.20 -16.31 23.28
CA ASP A 688 29.79 -17.72 23.18
C ASP A 688 29.64 -18.19 21.73
N PHE A 689 29.86 -17.30 20.76
CA PHE A 689 29.79 -17.57 19.32
C PHE A 689 31.15 -17.35 18.63
N GLU A 690 31.48 -18.25 17.71
CA GLU A 690 32.78 -18.21 17.01
C GLU A 690 32.83 -17.10 15.97
N LYS A 691 31.75 -16.94 15.19
CA LYS A 691 31.59 -15.97 14.09
C LYS A 691 30.15 -15.44 14.02
N SER A 692 29.95 -14.32 13.34
CA SER A 692 28.61 -13.85 12.96
C SER A 692 27.92 -14.91 12.09
N GLY A 693 26.62 -15.16 12.32
CA GLY A 693 25.85 -16.16 11.60
C GLY A 693 24.59 -16.62 12.33
N VAL A 694 23.94 -17.64 11.76
CA VAL A 694 22.78 -18.30 12.35
C VAL A 694 23.24 -19.44 13.26
N TYR A 695 22.69 -19.48 14.46
CA TYR A 695 22.88 -20.56 15.42
C TYR A 695 21.51 -21.08 15.87
N PHE A 696 21.48 -22.23 16.53
CA PHE A 696 20.28 -22.77 17.15
C PHE A 696 20.57 -23.11 18.61
N ALA A 697 19.66 -22.72 19.49
CA ALA A 697 19.67 -23.03 20.90
C ALA A 697 18.70 -24.18 21.18
N SER A 698 19.16 -25.29 21.74
CA SER A 698 18.30 -26.42 22.11
C SER A 698 18.50 -26.79 23.57
N ILE A 699 17.41 -27.07 24.28
CA ILE A 699 17.47 -27.45 25.69
C ILE A 699 17.36 -28.96 25.81
N THR A 700 18.34 -29.55 26.49
CA THR A 700 18.44 -31.00 26.70
C THR A 700 17.18 -31.58 27.38
N GLY A 701 16.67 -32.69 26.82
CA GLY A 701 15.65 -33.54 27.46
C GLY A 701 14.20 -33.02 27.50
N ASN A 702 13.88 -31.89 26.86
CA ASN A 702 12.55 -31.27 26.97
C ASN A 702 11.68 -31.32 25.71
N GLY A 703 12.13 -31.96 24.62
CA GLY A 703 11.37 -31.97 23.37
C GLY A 703 11.02 -30.54 22.87
N ALA A 704 11.85 -29.54 23.15
CA ALA A 704 11.61 -28.20 22.63
C ALA A 704 12.20 -28.09 21.20
N ARG A 705 11.49 -27.44 20.28
CA ARG A 705 12.06 -27.10 18.96
C ARG A 705 13.31 -26.22 19.17
N PRO A 706 14.40 -26.45 18.42
CA PRO A 706 15.57 -25.59 18.48
C PRO A 706 15.21 -24.13 18.20
N ILE A 707 15.65 -23.24 19.08
CA ILE A 707 15.47 -21.80 19.05
C ILE A 707 16.48 -21.23 18.06
N LYS A 708 16.03 -20.78 16.89
CA LYS A 708 16.93 -20.09 15.95
C LYS A 708 17.41 -18.77 16.57
N LEU A 709 18.73 -18.54 16.53
CA LEU A 709 19.43 -17.37 17.04
C LEU A 709 20.20 -16.71 15.89
N PHE A 710 20.02 -15.42 15.71
CA PHE A 710 20.85 -14.63 14.80
C PHE A 710 21.93 -13.91 15.61
N VAL A 711 23.18 -14.10 15.24
CA VAL A 711 24.33 -13.63 16.00
C VAL A 711 25.22 -12.77 15.12
N ILE A 712 25.63 -11.62 15.63
CA ILE A 712 26.69 -10.81 15.06
C ILE A 712 27.77 -10.66 16.13
N LYS A 713 29.00 -10.96 15.76
CA LYS A 713 30.18 -10.84 16.60
C LYS A 713 30.90 -9.52 16.37
#